data_AF-A0A9P8M468-F1
#
_entry.id   AF-A0A9P8M468-F1
#
_cell.length_a   1.000
_cell.length_b   1.000
_cell.length_c   1.000
_cell.angle_alpha   90.00
_cell.angle_beta   90.00
_cell.angle_gamma   90.00
#
_symmetry.space_group_name_H-M   'P 1'
#
loop_
_entity.id
_entity.type
_entity.pdbx_description
1 polymer ?
#
loop_
_entity_poly.entity_id
_entity_poly.type
_entity_poly.pdbx_seq_one_letter_code
_entity_poly.pdbx_strand_id
1 'polypeptide(L)'
;MSRQQRAHGATLANTAISPVPGTTVTTYTGSTVSLPVARRKQNITAGLVPCPIRHQGWVTVREGSFITAWKDRYLVLSREWLDFCKTEGGKSVYTLFLNDVVGIGRVETGTPILEIKRKADGTSSSPGEKEGGMRILHVKTKTEDELYGWIDFIYTACPGLGGVSNPTNFSHAVHVGFNATSKEFVGLPHEWAQLLSASTITKEDYARNPQAVIEAVDFYSDLTKKSNNPEQYLALSPTRATRLLEELNEASGKDPTIPTQTNESSRPLENAYTAYGGHVKLTFQQHEQRRERSQERRPNIPFKHIAVSPPGAPGKDTPKATQDAQPLRPAPLAPKLRRVPAQPVRPIPQQPAADTATANPAPVPPEVCPKHDLQPAQDPGLTPIPVPSMRRQTIRHQTTSEAELISKLQTVVSSGNPDDSYARQKKIGQGASGSVYVAKIKATAVGTARDIILDRGLNTRVAIKEMVLARQARKELLVDEIMIMKENRHENIINFLEAFLVNENRQLWVVIDYMDGGALNDIIDNNSTISERHMATICRETCKGLQHLHTRCVIHRDIKSDNVLMDSRGNIKIKEADFGFCAKLDERRSKRATMVGTTYWMAPEVVRQKKYSYKIDVWSLGIMAIEMAEMEPPYMDEQPLRALYLIATSGTPPLRNPDKHSPLLKSFLARCLRVDAEQRASADALLEHEFLKSGGSHDSGEAEVPHVRTYFYAGGEYAEDGKGGHLLHNQMYVEKLVPAPGVTQKWPIVLMHGNCMTGTNFLNKPDGGRGWASDFLRQGYEVYVVDQPLRARSAWHPGDGAPSPSAYPAELLRDRFTAPRPSKQWPQAAMHTQWPGAGVMGDPVFDAFYASTVPFVNNEAHQQLAAQKAGAALLDRIGKPVVLLGHSQAGAYPPLITDVRPHLVRAMVLVEPKGPPFQEAVFSGRKSKPWGIFDAPITYEPPVTDPERDLVKVTYPPAGPGLAECVLQASDPPPRRLKNMVGKPMLVVTGEASYHAVYDHCTVEFLRQAGCDKVEHLELAKVGIHGNGHMMFLEKNSGEIQGVVERWIRKAVSDGLLCS
;
A
#
# COMPACT_ATOMS: atom_id res chain seq x y z
N MET A 1 10.39 11.58 58.56
CA MET A 1 11.76 11.77 59.11
C MET A 1 12.41 12.97 58.42
N SER A 2 13.57 13.41 58.90
CA SER A 2 14.08 14.79 58.80
C SER A 2 15.19 15.02 57.76
N ARG A 3 15.29 16.28 57.29
CA ARG A 3 16.53 16.99 56.85
C ARG A 3 17.21 16.44 55.56
N GLN A 4 18.03 17.15 54.77
CA GLN A 4 18.72 18.48 54.79
C GLN A 4 19.13 18.82 53.31
N GLN A 5 19.52 20.01 52.80
CA GLN A 5 19.63 21.38 53.34
C GLN A 5 19.84 22.46 52.21
N ARG A 6 19.06 23.57 52.22
CA ARG A 6 19.41 24.97 51.76
C ARG A 6 19.90 25.24 50.30
N ALA A 7 19.95 26.48 49.78
CA ALA A 7 19.12 27.71 49.93
C ALA A 7 19.66 28.87 49.05
N HIS A 8 18.78 29.84 48.72
CA HIS A 8 19.04 31.23 48.27
C HIS A 8 19.65 31.46 46.86
N GLY A 9 19.34 32.55 46.14
CA GLY A 9 18.25 33.54 46.35
C GLY A 9 18.49 34.94 45.74
N ALA A 10 17.41 35.52 45.18
CA ALA A 10 17.06 36.96 45.11
C ALA A 10 17.54 37.91 43.96
N THR A 11 16.66 38.14 42.97
CA THR A 11 15.74 39.33 42.84
C THR A 11 16.27 40.78 42.56
N LEU A 12 15.92 41.33 41.37
CA LEU A 12 15.46 42.72 40.98
C LEU A 12 16.29 43.99 41.36
N ALA A 13 16.20 45.18 40.75
CA ALA A 13 15.76 45.71 39.43
C ALA A 13 16.09 47.24 39.31
N ASN A 14 16.07 47.83 38.08
CA ASN A 14 15.87 49.26 37.68
C ASN A 14 16.65 50.41 38.40
N THR A 15 17.17 51.47 37.75
CA THR A 15 16.42 52.50 36.99
C THR A 15 17.35 53.46 36.17
N ALA A 16 16.75 54.22 35.25
CA ALA A 16 17.24 55.17 34.22
C ALA A 16 18.20 56.34 34.60
N ILE A 17 18.80 56.98 33.57
CA ILE A 17 18.61 58.42 33.16
C ILE A 17 19.43 58.77 31.88
N SER A 18 18.97 59.75 31.09
CA SER A 18 19.54 60.27 29.81
C SER A 18 20.32 61.59 30.03
N PRO A 19 21.19 62.10 29.10
CA PRO A 19 20.68 63.00 28.03
C PRO A 19 21.51 63.07 26.71
N VAL A 20 21.04 63.89 25.75
CA VAL A 20 21.67 64.23 24.45
C VAL A 20 22.25 65.66 24.50
N PRO A 21 23.38 65.94 23.82
CA PRO A 21 23.40 67.00 22.80
C PRO A 21 24.23 66.62 21.55
N GLY A 22 23.98 67.28 20.41
CA GLY A 22 24.74 67.08 19.16
C GLY A 22 25.50 68.32 18.69
N THR A 23 26.39 68.19 17.71
CA THR A 23 26.76 69.26 16.76
C THR A 23 27.55 68.75 15.56
N THR A 24 27.42 69.49 14.46
CA THR A 24 28.07 69.33 13.14
C THR A 24 29.55 69.76 13.15
N VAL A 25 30.39 69.26 12.22
CA VAL A 25 31.35 70.05 11.40
C VAL A 25 31.90 69.18 10.25
N THR A 26 32.09 69.81 9.09
CA THR A 26 32.71 69.29 7.85
C THR A 26 34.24 69.40 7.85
N THR A 27 34.95 68.56 7.10
CA THR A 27 36.09 69.04 6.29
C THR A 27 36.45 68.13 5.12
N TYR A 28 37.13 68.74 4.14
CA TYR A 28 37.39 68.29 2.78
C TYR A 28 38.91 68.24 2.56
N THR A 29 39.43 67.21 1.91
CA THR A 29 40.71 67.27 1.18
C THR A 29 40.58 66.44 -0.09
N GLY A 30 41.11 66.93 -1.21
CA GLY A 30 40.93 66.31 -2.53
C GLY A 30 42.16 66.48 -3.41
N SER A 31 41.93 66.62 -4.72
CA SER A 31 42.93 66.74 -5.80
C SER A 31 43.58 65.40 -6.19
N THR A 32 43.68 65.03 -7.46
CA THR A 32 44.33 65.85 -8.51
C THR A 32 43.71 65.78 -9.91
N VAL A 33 43.38 66.98 -10.42
CA VAL A 33 43.80 67.58 -11.71
C VAL A 33 43.56 66.83 -13.04
N SER A 34 42.84 67.52 -13.93
CA SER A 34 42.65 67.22 -15.35
C SER A 34 43.65 67.97 -16.25
N LEU A 35 43.87 67.50 -17.49
CA LEU A 35 44.51 68.24 -18.60
C LEU A 35 43.78 67.95 -19.95
N PRO A 36 43.86 68.82 -20.97
CA PRO A 36 42.61 69.40 -21.49
C PRO A 36 42.41 69.47 -23.02
N VAL A 37 41.15 69.73 -23.40
CA VAL A 37 40.65 70.58 -24.52
C VAL A 37 41.39 70.57 -25.87
N ALA A 38 40.65 70.22 -26.94
CA ALA A 38 40.76 70.90 -28.24
C ALA A 38 39.42 70.91 -29.01
N ARG A 39 38.89 72.11 -29.30
CA ARG A 39 37.81 72.33 -30.29
C ARG A 39 38.41 72.42 -31.69
N ARG A 40 37.72 71.90 -32.71
CA ARG A 40 37.83 72.46 -34.08
C ARG A 40 36.46 72.53 -34.75
N LYS A 41 36.02 73.75 -35.07
CA LYS A 41 34.90 73.99 -35.99
C LYS A 41 35.39 73.72 -37.42
N GLN A 42 34.55 73.13 -38.27
CA GLN A 42 34.61 73.35 -39.71
C GLN A 42 33.23 73.17 -40.37
N ASN A 43 33.08 73.75 -41.56
CA ASN A 43 31.78 74.13 -42.12
C ASN A 43 31.09 73.03 -42.94
N ILE A 44 29.80 73.27 -43.18
CA ILE A 44 28.91 72.57 -44.10
C ILE A 44 29.46 72.61 -45.54
N THR A 45 29.63 71.46 -46.20
CA THR A 45 29.03 71.12 -47.52
C THR A 45 29.46 69.74 -48.02
N ALA A 46 28.55 69.08 -48.75
CA ALA A 46 28.74 67.92 -49.64
C ALA A 46 29.37 66.62 -49.08
N GLY A 47 28.64 65.51 -49.24
CA GLY A 47 29.14 64.15 -48.98
C GLY A 47 28.26 63.33 -48.04
N LEU A 48 27.15 62.81 -48.55
CA LEU A 48 26.36 61.78 -47.86
C LEU A 48 27.15 60.46 -47.82
N VAL A 49 27.99 60.29 -46.79
CA VAL A 49 28.44 58.96 -46.37
C VAL A 49 27.24 58.27 -45.73
N PRO A 50 26.82 57.06 -46.17
CA PRO A 50 25.74 56.34 -45.52
C PRO A 50 26.18 55.95 -44.10
N CYS A 51 25.66 56.66 -43.10
CA CYS A 51 25.82 56.27 -41.71
C CYS A 51 25.09 54.92 -41.53
N PRO A 52 25.72 53.87 -40.97
CA PRO A 52 25.10 52.55 -40.93
C PRO A 52 23.83 52.59 -40.08
N ILE A 53 22.70 52.35 -40.74
CA ILE A 53 21.38 52.24 -40.10
C ILE A 53 21.44 51.09 -39.11
N ARG A 54 21.18 51.38 -37.83
CA ARG A 54 21.22 50.40 -36.74
C ARG A 54 19.93 49.60 -36.65
N HIS A 55 18.81 50.26 -36.87
CA HIS A 55 17.48 49.64 -36.89
C HIS A 55 16.50 50.50 -37.69
N GLN A 56 15.53 49.88 -38.35
CA GLN A 56 14.47 50.59 -39.07
C GLN A 56 13.17 49.79 -39.10
N GLY A 57 12.03 50.47 -39.16
CA GLY A 57 10.72 49.80 -39.21
C GLY A 57 9.51 50.73 -39.04
N TRP A 58 8.33 50.18 -39.30
CA TRP A 58 7.05 50.89 -39.15
C TRP A 58 6.57 50.90 -37.70
N VAL A 59 6.22 52.07 -37.19
CA VAL A 59 5.60 52.28 -35.88
C VAL A 59 4.53 53.37 -35.97
N THR A 60 3.61 53.40 -35.02
CA THR A 60 2.59 54.46 -34.96
C THR A 60 2.95 55.46 -33.86
N VAL A 61 3.07 56.74 -34.19
CA VAL A 61 3.60 57.79 -33.31
C VAL A 61 2.52 58.80 -32.93
N ARG A 62 2.52 59.25 -31.67
CA ARG A 62 1.58 60.27 -31.16
C ARG A 62 2.14 61.68 -31.35
N GLU A 63 1.62 62.42 -32.33
CA GLU A 63 2.13 63.73 -32.73
C GLU A 63 1.32 64.91 -32.14
N GLY A 64 1.32 65.08 -30.81
CA GLY A 64 0.75 66.27 -30.15
C GLY A 64 0.10 66.00 -28.79
N SER A 65 -0.46 67.06 -28.17
CA SER A 65 -1.17 66.97 -26.90
C SER A 65 -2.61 66.47 -27.06
N PHE A 66 -3.01 65.59 -26.14
CA PHE A 66 -4.34 65.09 -25.73
C PHE A 66 -5.51 64.85 -26.73
N ILE A 67 -5.61 65.57 -27.86
CA ILE A 67 -6.69 65.47 -28.86
C ILE A 67 -6.13 65.28 -30.29
N THR A 68 -4.93 64.70 -30.43
CA THR A 68 -4.26 64.50 -31.73
C THR A 68 -4.04 63.03 -32.10
N ALA A 69 -4.18 62.74 -33.39
CA ALA A 69 -4.22 61.38 -33.92
C ALA A 69 -2.86 60.68 -33.96
N TRP A 70 -2.89 59.38 -33.66
CA TRP A 70 -1.83 58.42 -33.97
C TRP A 70 -1.56 58.37 -35.47
N LYS A 71 -0.30 58.41 -35.90
CA LYS A 71 0.08 58.33 -37.33
C LYS A 71 1.25 57.38 -37.56
N ASP A 72 1.16 56.58 -38.61
CA ASP A 72 2.25 55.66 -38.96
C ASP A 72 3.47 56.41 -39.52
N ARG A 73 4.65 55.98 -39.06
CA ARG A 73 5.97 56.51 -39.42
C ARG A 73 6.92 55.35 -39.63
N TYR A 74 7.82 55.53 -40.59
CA TYR A 74 8.97 54.66 -40.74
C TYR A 74 10.12 55.26 -39.94
N LEU A 75 10.51 54.61 -38.85
CA LEU A 75 11.64 55.04 -38.02
C LEU A 75 12.95 54.53 -38.61
N VAL A 76 13.98 55.37 -38.58
CA VAL A 76 15.35 55.02 -38.99
C VAL A 76 16.31 55.46 -37.90
N LEU A 77 16.88 54.50 -37.17
CA LEU A 77 17.87 54.75 -36.13
C LEU A 77 19.27 54.79 -36.73
N SER A 78 19.88 55.98 -36.71
CA SER A 78 21.28 56.21 -37.06
C SER A 78 22.17 56.11 -35.81
N ARG A 79 23.48 56.33 -35.98
CA ARG A 79 24.45 56.30 -34.86
C ARG A 79 24.21 57.38 -33.79
N GLU A 80 23.67 58.53 -34.18
CA GLU A 80 23.58 59.74 -33.33
C GLU A 80 22.17 60.37 -33.26
N TRP A 81 21.24 59.91 -34.11
CA TRP A 81 19.85 60.40 -34.17
C TRP A 81 18.87 59.32 -34.67
N LEU A 82 17.58 59.55 -34.42
CA LEU A 82 16.44 58.76 -34.86
C LEU A 82 15.55 59.62 -35.77
N ASP A 83 15.43 59.24 -37.03
CA ASP A 83 14.60 59.92 -38.03
C ASP A 83 13.21 59.30 -38.14
N PHE A 84 12.20 60.14 -38.38
CA PHE A 84 10.80 59.74 -38.52
C PHE A 84 10.30 60.09 -39.94
N CYS A 85 10.20 59.10 -40.82
CA CYS A 85 9.87 59.29 -42.23
C CYS A 85 8.39 58.97 -42.53
N LYS A 86 7.82 59.58 -43.58
CA LYS A 86 6.45 59.25 -44.07
C LYS A 86 6.39 57.97 -44.91
N THR A 87 7.51 57.64 -45.55
CA THR A 87 7.68 56.49 -46.44
C THR A 87 9.06 55.88 -46.18
N GLU A 88 9.20 54.60 -46.46
CA GLU A 88 10.50 53.92 -46.48
C GLU A 88 11.45 54.64 -47.47
N GLY A 89 12.66 54.98 -47.02
CA GLY A 89 13.61 55.80 -47.79
C GLY A 89 13.24 57.28 -48.02
N GLY A 90 12.13 57.78 -47.46
CA GLY A 90 11.71 59.18 -47.60
C GLY A 90 12.51 60.16 -46.74
N LYS A 91 12.40 61.47 -47.02
CA LYS A 91 12.96 62.53 -46.15
C LYS A 91 12.30 62.49 -44.76
N SER A 92 13.09 62.73 -43.71
CA SER A 92 12.59 62.80 -42.33
C SER A 92 11.63 63.98 -42.14
N VAL A 93 10.56 63.74 -41.38
CA VAL A 93 9.57 64.75 -40.97
C VAL A 93 10.07 65.51 -39.73
N TYR A 94 10.73 64.78 -38.84
CA TYR A 94 11.47 65.28 -37.70
C TYR A 94 12.55 64.28 -37.29
N THR A 95 13.52 64.79 -36.55
CA THR A 95 14.72 64.07 -36.12
C THR A 95 14.88 64.23 -34.60
N LEU A 96 15.11 63.12 -33.92
CA LEU A 96 15.44 63.06 -32.49
C LEU A 96 16.94 62.75 -32.35
N PHE A 97 17.75 63.72 -31.96
CA PHE A 97 19.14 63.49 -31.60
C PHE A 97 19.23 62.74 -30.27
N LEU A 98 20.01 61.66 -30.25
CA LEU A 98 20.05 60.72 -29.12
C LEU A 98 20.76 61.32 -27.88
N ASN A 99 21.55 62.37 -28.08
CA ASN A 99 22.12 63.20 -27.01
C ASN A 99 21.08 63.98 -26.20
N ASP A 100 19.89 64.24 -26.78
CA ASP A 100 18.82 64.98 -26.10
C ASP A 100 17.93 64.05 -25.23
N VAL A 101 18.04 62.73 -25.40
CA VAL A 101 17.22 61.72 -24.71
C VAL A 101 17.72 61.52 -23.27
N VAL A 102 16.80 61.60 -22.31
CA VAL A 102 17.06 61.49 -20.86
C VAL A 102 16.34 60.32 -20.20
N GLY A 103 15.43 59.66 -20.91
CA GLY A 103 14.72 58.48 -20.43
C GLY A 103 14.02 57.75 -21.55
N ILE A 104 13.93 56.43 -21.45
CA ILE A 104 13.11 55.59 -22.33
C ILE A 104 12.55 54.42 -21.52
N GLY A 105 11.29 54.05 -21.75
CA GLY A 105 10.61 53.00 -20.99
C GLY A 105 9.32 52.50 -21.63
N ARG A 106 8.74 51.44 -21.06
CA ARG A 106 7.43 50.90 -21.44
C ARG A 106 6.32 51.58 -20.64
N VAL A 107 5.23 51.96 -21.28
CA VAL A 107 4.02 52.43 -20.59
C VAL A 107 3.17 51.22 -20.20
N GLU A 108 2.75 51.12 -18.95
CA GLU A 108 1.92 50.03 -18.45
C GLU A 108 0.45 50.15 -18.92
N THR A 109 0.23 49.78 -20.18
CA THR A 109 -1.10 49.65 -20.78
C THR A 109 -1.21 48.32 -21.52
N GLY A 110 -2.43 47.88 -21.83
CA GLY A 110 -2.68 46.65 -22.60
C GLY A 110 -2.21 46.68 -24.06
N THR A 111 -1.60 47.78 -24.51
CA THR A 111 -1.04 47.96 -25.85
C THR A 111 0.46 48.26 -25.77
N PRO A 112 1.31 47.70 -26.66
CA PRO A 112 2.75 47.94 -26.62
C PRO A 112 3.08 49.37 -27.05
N ILE A 113 3.24 50.24 -26.05
CA ILE A 113 3.61 51.65 -26.21
C ILE A 113 4.89 51.92 -25.41
N LEU A 114 5.91 52.42 -26.09
CA LEU A 114 7.14 52.92 -25.48
C LEU A 114 7.11 54.45 -25.39
N GLU A 115 7.77 54.96 -24.37
CA GLU A 115 7.84 56.36 -24.01
C GLU A 115 9.29 56.84 -24.12
N ILE A 116 9.53 57.92 -24.87
CA ILE A 116 10.84 58.55 -25.00
C ILE A 116 10.78 59.95 -24.38
N LYS A 117 11.56 60.17 -23.32
CA LYS A 117 11.71 61.48 -22.64
C LYS A 117 12.98 62.15 -23.14
N ARG A 118 12.86 63.39 -23.61
CA ARG A 118 13.99 64.23 -24.05
C ARG A 118 13.99 65.59 -23.37
N LYS A 119 15.13 66.26 -23.32
CA LYS A 119 15.21 67.66 -22.87
C LYS A 119 14.44 68.59 -23.81
N ALA A 120 13.75 69.59 -23.25
CA ALA A 120 12.95 70.52 -24.04
C ALA A 120 13.76 71.62 -24.76
N ASP A 121 15.02 71.82 -24.36
CA ASP A 121 16.00 72.80 -24.86
C ASP A 121 17.02 72.20 -25.86
N GLY A 122 16.90 70.91 -26.18
CA GLY A 122 17.79 70.19 -27.11
C GLY A 122 17.56 70.48 -28.60
N THR A 123 18.52 70.04 -29.42
CA THR A 123 18.54 70.21 -30.89
C THR A 123 17.45 69.45 -31.67
N SER A 124 16.79 68.48 -31.03
CA SER A 124 15.79 67.61 -31.64
C SER A 124 14.51 68.34 -32.05
N SER A 125 14.02 68.04 -33.26
CA SER A 125 12.78 68.60 -33.83
C SER A 125 11.53 67.75 -33.57
N SER A 126 11.67 66.61 -32.87
CA SER A 126 10.55 65.69 -32.64
C SER A 126 9.40 66.29 -31.79
N PRO A 127 8.13 65.96 -32.11
CA PRO A 127 6.97 66.34 -31.31
C PRO A 127 6.98 65.63 -29.95
N GLY A 128 6.16 66.11 -29.02
CA GLY A 128 5.98 65.49 -27.70
C GLY A 128 5.31 66.42 -26.69
N GLU A 129 4.55 65.84 -25.78
CA GLU A 129 3.86 66.55 -24.69
C GLU A 129 4.91 67.16 -23.74
N LYS A 130 4.69 68.39 -23.26
CA LYS A 130 5.62 69.07 -22.34
C LYS A 130 5.27 68.70 -20.91
N GLU A 131 6.24 68.15 -20.18
CA GLU A 131 6.10 67.84 -18.75
C GLU A 131 7.43 68.16 -18.04
N GLY A 132 7.40 68.97 -16.97
CA GLY A 132 8.57 69.16 -16.08
C GLY A 132 9.88 69.64 -16.73
N GLY A 133 9.83 70.40 -17.83
CA GLY A 133 11.03 70.82 -18.58
C GLY A 133 11.55 69.79 -19.59
N MET A 134 10.84 68.67 -19.75
CA MET A 134 11.10 67.62 -20.72
C MET A 134 9.99 67.59 -21.79
N ARG A 135 10.24 66.87 -22.88
CA ARG A 135 9.23 66.46 -23.86
C ARG A 135 9.12 64.95 -23.91
N ILE A 136 7.88 64.46 -23.95
CA ILE A 136 7.56 63.04 -23.94
C ILE A 136 6.92 62.65 -25.27
N LEU A 137 7.47 61.63 -25.93
CA LEU A 137 6.97 61.06 -27.18
C LEU A 137 6.55 59.61 -26.96
N HIS A 138 5.28 59.29 -27.28
CA HIS A 138 4.77 57.92 -27.26
C HIS A 138 4.82 57.30 -28.66
N VAL A 139 5.37 56.09 -28.73
CA VAL A 139 5.50 55.29 -29.95
C VAL A 139 4.88 53.92 -29.69
N LYS A 140 3.90 53.54 -30.52
CA LYS A 140 3.22 52.25 -30.48
C LYS A 140 3.80 51.31 -31.54
N THR A 141 4.09 50.08 -31.14
CA THR A 141 4.55 49.01 -32.04
C THR A 141 3.42 48.01 -32.32
N LYS A 142 3.66 47.01 -33.18
CA LYS A 142 2.69 45.93 -33.45
C LYS A 142 2.76 44.82 -32.40
N THR A 143 3.95 44.55 -31.85
CA THR A 143 4.20 43.49 -30.86
C THR A 143 4.99 44.01 -29.65
N GLU A 144 4.95 43.27 -28.53
CA GLU A 144 5.84 43.56 -27.39
C GLU A 144 7.32 43.35 -27.74
N ASP A 145 7.64 42.40 -28.62
CA ASP A 145 9.03 42.14 -29.03
C ASP A 145 9.61 43.31 -29.85
N GLU A 146 8.82 43.92 -30.74
CA GLU A 146 9.19 45.17 -31.41
C GLU A 146 9.40 46.31 -30.42
N LEU A 147 8.55 46.42 -29.38
CA LEU A 147 8.66 47.46 -28.35
C LEU A 147 9.97 47.33 -27.58
N TYR A 148 10.30 46.14 -27.08
CA TYR A 148 11.54 45.94 -26.33
C TYR A 148 12.77 46.07 -27.24
N GLY A 149 12.67 45.65 -28.51
CA GLY A 149 13.71 45.91 -29.51
C GLY A 149 13.97 47.40 -29.71
N TRP A 150 12.94 48.21 -29.95
CA TRP A 150 13.09 49.67 -30.09
C TRP A 150 13.63 50.33 -28.82
N ILE A 151 13.20 49.90 -27.64
CA ILE A 151 13.75 50.40 -26.36
C ILE A 151 15.25 50.11 -26.28
N ASP A 152 15.68 48.87 -26.51
CA ASP A 152 17.08 48.45 -26.36
C ASP A 152 18.00 49.11 -27.41
N PHE A 153 17.55 49.19 -28.66
CA PHE A 153 18.31 49.87 -29.73
C PHE A 153 18.47 51.38 -29.48
N ILE A 154 17.41 52.06 -29.03
CA ILE A 154 17.48 53.50 -28.73
C ILE A 154 18.32 53.73 -27.46
N TYR A 155 18.11 52.95 -26.39
CA TYR A 155 18.88 53.05 -25.15
C TYR A 155 20.39 52.88 -25.41
N THR A 156 20.78 51.83 -26.15
CA THR A 156 22.17 51.53 -26.53
C THR A 156 22.79 52.62 -27.42
N ALA A 157 21.98 53.42 -28.12
CA ALA A 157 22.44 54.47 -29.00
C ALA A 157 22.46 55.87 -28.34
N CYS A 158 21.94 56.03 -27.12
CA CYS A 158 21.89 57.29 -26.36
C CYS A 158 23.11 57.48 -25.44
N PRO A 159 24.06 58.40 -25.74
CA PRO A 159 25.30 58.52 -24.94
C PRO A 159 25.08 59.01 -23.50
N GLY A 160 23.96 59.71 -23.24
CA GLY A 160 23.64 60.27 -21.94
C GLY A 160 22.90 59.33 -20.96
N LEU A 161 22.49 58.14 -21.41
CA LEU A 161 21.69 57.21 -20.58
C LEU A 161 22.50 56.20 -19.77
N GLY A 162 23.83 56.18 -19.94
CA GLY A 162 24.73 55.20 -19.32
C GLY A 162 24.70 53.87 -20.06
N GLY A 163 25.85 53.44 -20.59
CA GLY A 163 25.98 52.28 -21.49
C GLY A 163 25.84 50.90 -20.84
N VAL A 164 24.88 50.71 -19.93
CA VAL A 164 24.47 49.42 -19.38
C VAL A 164 22.95 49.45 -19.24
N SER A 165 22.23 48.58 -19.95
CA SER A 165 20.78 48.44 -19.83
C SER A 165 20.38 48.18 -18.37
N ASN A 166 19.42 48.93 -17.83
CA ASN A 166 18.80 48.58 -16.55
C ASN A 166 18.26 47.14 -16.65
N PRO A 167 18.75 46.20 -15.83
CA PRO A 167 18.63 44.80 -16.19
C PRO A 167 17.31 44.22 -15.66
N THR A 168 16.39 43.97 -16.58
CA THR A 168 15.22 43.13 -16.30
C THR A 168 15.70 41.68 -16.10
N ASN A 169 15.48 41.18 -14.88
CA ASN A 169 15.76 39.79 -14.45
C ASN A 169 17.24 39.44 -14.14
N PHE A 170 17.85 40.10 -13.14
CA PHE A 170 19.01 39.54 -12.44
C PHE A 170 18.60 38.43 -11.46
N SER A 171 19.20 37.25 -11.61
CA SER A 171 19.55 36.43 -10.45
C SER A 171 20.89 36.90 -9.91
N HIS A 172 21.00 37.15 -8.61
CA HIS A 172 22.29 37.36 -7.96
C HIS A 172 23.06 36.03 -7.93
N ALA A 173 23.87 35.78 -8.97
CA ALA A 173 24.80 34.66 -9.01
C ALA A 173 26.00 34.94 -8.09
N VAL A 174 25.76 34.85 -6.78
CA VAL A 174 26.78 35.04 -5.76
C VAL A 174 27.69 33.81 -5.74
N HIS A 175 28.91 33.96 -6.24
CA HIS A 175 29.88 32.86 -6.28
C HIS A 175 30.46 32.61 -4.87
N VAL A 176 29.81 31.74 -4.11
CA VAL A 176 30.29 31.27 -2.81
C VAL A 176 31.50 30.35 -3.01
N GLY A 177 32.69 30.79 -2.59
CA GLY A 177 33.91 29.98 -2.59
C GLY A 177 34.27 29.52 -1.18
N PHE A 178 34.84 28.33 -1.02
CA PHE A 178 35.41 27.90 0.26
C PHE A 178 36.91 28.16 0.29
N ASN A 179 37.39 28.97 1.25
CA ASN A 179 38.82 29.20 1.43
C ASN A 179 39.42 28.09 2.31
N ALA A 180 40.15 27.17 1.68
CA ALA A 180 40.79 26.04 2.35
C ALA A 180 41.82 26.43 3.43
N THR A 181 42.34 27.67 3.41
CA THR A 181 43.32 28.16 4.41
C THR A 181 42.64 28.75 5.63
N SER A 182 41.59 29.57 5.47
CA SER A 182 40.85 30.16 6.59
C SER A 182 39.72 29.29 7.13
N LYS A 183 39.33 28.23 6.41
CA LYS A 183 38.13 27.40 6.66
C LYS A 183 36.82 28.18 6.69
N GLU A 184 36.75 29.27 5.92
CA GLU A 184 35.56 30.12 5.83
C GLU A 184 35.07 30.26 4.39
N PHE A 185 33.76 30.42 4.24
CA PHE A 185 33.14 30.73 2.96
C PHE A 185 33.32 32.21 2.63
N VAL A 186 33.89 32.48 1.46
CA VAL A 186 34.10 33.82 0.92
C VAL A 186 32.97 34.14 -0.05
N GLY A 187 32.40 35.34 0.10
CA GLY A 187 31.29 35.81 -0.74
C GLY A 187 29.93 35.20 -0.38
N LEU A 188 29.74 34.63 0.81
CA LEU A 188 28.46 34.02 1.19
C LEU A 188 27.37 35.10 1.45
N PRO A 189 26.16 35.00 0.86
CA PRO A 189 25.08 35.99 1.06
C PRO A 189 24.71 36.19 2.53
N HIS A 190 24.30 37.41 2.92
CA HIS A 190 23.97 37.70 4.32
C HIS A 190 22.84 36.80 4.87
N GLU A 191 21.80 36.52 4.07
CA GLU A 191 20.73 35.57 4.39
C GLU A 191 21.28 34.17 4.69
N TRP A 192 22.20 33.67 3.87
CA TRP A 192 22.80 32.36 4.02
C TRP A 192 23.75 32.29 5.23
N ALA A 193 24.43 33.40 5.55
CA ALA A 193 25.31 33.49 6.71
C ALA A 193 24.50 33.45 8.02
N GLN A 194 23.32 34.09 8.04
CA GLN A 194 22.38 33.98 9.15
C GLN A 194 21.81 32.56 9.29
N LEU A 195 21.42 31.91 8.18
CA LEU A 195 20.94 30.53 8.20
C LEU A 195 22.01 29.56 8.73
N LEU A 196 23.27 29.70 8.29
CA LEU A 196 24.37 28.88 8.78
C LEU A 196 24.68 29.14 10.26
N SER A 197 24.65 30.40 10.72
CA SER A 197 24.92 30.72 12.14
C SER A 197 23.79 30.32 13.09
N ALA A 198 22.56 30.19 12.60
CA ALA A 198 21.43 29.64 13.35
C ALA A 198 21.38 28.09 13.34
N SER A 199 22.11 27.46 12.41
CA SER A 199 22.16 26.00 12.25
C SER A 199 23.22 25.34 13.15
N THR A 200 23.06 24.03 13.39
CA THR A 200 24.05 23.18 14.08
C THR A 200 25.21 22.72 13.18
N ILE A 201 25.41 23.32 12.00
CA ILE A 201 26.50 22.97 11.06
C ILE A 201 27.80 23.69 11.47
N THR A 202 28.83 22.91 11.83
CA THR A 202 30.09 23.40 12.42
C THR A 202 31.11 23.89 11.37
N LYS A 203 32.14 24.64 11.80
CA LYS A 203 33.28 25.00 10.91
C LYS A 203 34.06 23.74 10.45
N GLU A 204 34.02 22.68 11.25
CA GLU A 204 34.57 21.36 10.93
C GLU A 204 33.76 20.66 9.83
N ASP A 205 32.44 20.80 9.81
CA ASP A 205 31.58 20.36 8.71
C ASP A 205 31.91 21.10 7.40
N TYR A 206 32.11 22.43 7.47
CA TYR A 206 32.50 23.24 6.29
C TYR A 206 33.81 22.73 5.68
N ALA A 207 34.80 22.40 6.52
CA ALA A 207 36.08 21.86 6.07
C ALA A 207 36.00 20.41 5.57
N ARG A 208 34.99 19.64 5.99
CA ARG A 208 34.82 18.23 5.58
C ARG A 208 34.16 18.09 4.22
N ASN A 209 33.10 18.84 3.96
CA ASN A 209 32.42 18.85 2.65
C ASN A 209 31.76 20.21 2.37
N PRO A 210 32.53 21.21 1.93
CA PRO A 210 32.01 22.57 1.72
C PRO A 210 30.92 22.63 0.63
N GLN A 211 31.03 21.78 -0.38
CA GLN A 211 30.06 21.69 -1.48
C GLN A 211 28.68 21.23 -0.96
N ALA A 212 28.62 20.22 -0.09
CA ALA A 212 27.36 19.75 0.47
C ALA A 212 26.71 20.75 1.44
N VAL A 213 27.50 21.60 2.10
CA VAL A 213 26.95 22.72 2.90
C VAL A 213 26.26 23.73 1.99
N ILE A 214 26.88 24.12 0.87
CA ILE A 214 26.28 25.04 -0.10
C ILE A 214 25.00 24.42 -0.68
N GLU A 215 25.04 23.15 -1.13
CA GLU A 215 23.88 22.44 -1.67
C GLU A 215 22.71 22.37 -0.66
N ALA A 216 22.98 22.10 0.62
CA ALA A 216 21.95 22.06 1.65
C ALA A 216 21.36 23.45 1.97
N VAL A 217 22.18 24.51 2.03
CA VAL A 217 21.73 25.88 2.28
C VAL A 217 20.93 26.43 1.11
N ASP A 218 21.36 26.16 -0.13
CA ASP A 218 20.63 26.52 -1.35
C ASP A 218 19.27 25.82 -1.37
N PHE A 219 19.25 24.49 -1.18
CA PHE A 219 18.01 23.70 -1.15
C PHE A 219 17.04 24.14 -0.04
N TYR A 220 17.54 24.44 1.16
CA TYR A 220 16.71 24.95 2.27
C TYR A 220 16.20 26.38 2.02
N SER A 221 17.01 27.24 1.40
CA SER A 221 16.59 28.56 0.95
C SER A 221 15.47 28.47 -0.09
N ASP A 222 15.57 27.52 -1.01
CA ASP A 222 14.59 27.33 -2.07
C ASP A 222 13.28 26.71 -1.55
N LEU A 223 13.34 25.82 -0.55
CA LEU A 223 12.18 25.33 0.20
C LEU A 223 11.46 26.46 0.94
N THR A 224 12.20 27.25 1.72
CA THR A 224 11.62 28.32 2.55
C THR A 224 11.08 29.48 1.70
N LYS A 225 11.76 29.85 0.61
CA LYS A 225 11.29 30.87 -0.35
C LYS A 225 10.00 30.43 -1.05
N LYS A 226 9.86 29.16 -1.44
CA LYS A 226 8.60 28.60 -1.98
C LYS A 226 7.47 28.57 -0.95
N SER A 227 7.77 28.28 0.31
CA SER A 227 6.78 28.29 1.39
C SER A 227 6.26 29.70 1.72
N ASN A 228 7.13 30.72 1.60
CA ASN A 228 6.84 32.08 2.06
C ASN A 228 6.34 33.03 0.95
N ASN A 229 6.65 32.78 -0.33
CA ASN A 229 6.25 33.67 -1.43
C ASN A 229 5.78 32.89 -2.69
N PRO A 230 4.59 32.24 -2.64
CA PRO A 230 4.12 31.38 -3.72
C PRO A 230 3.84 32.11 -5.05
N GLU A 231 3.44 33.39 -5.02
CA GLU A 231 3.10 34.13 -6.25
C GLU A 231 4.31 34.59 -7.08
N GLN A 232 5.49 34.73 -6.46
CA GLN A 232 6.65 35.35 -7.11
C GLN A 232 7.44 34.39 -8.04
N TYR A 233 7.15 33.09 -8.01
CA TYR A 233 7.92 32.04 -8.69
C TYR A 233 7.24 31.37 -9.90
N LEU A 234 6.21 32.02 -10.47
CA LEU A 234 5.47 31.57 -11.67
C LEU A 234 6.32 31.38 -12.96
N ALA A 235 7.62 31.67 -12.95
CA ALA A 235 8.44 31.83 -14.17
C ALA A 235 9.58 30.81 -14.38
N LEU A 236 9.86 29.89 -13.45
CA LEU A 236 11.04 29.00 -13.52
C LEU A 236 10.71 27.51 -13.40
N SER A 237 10.29 26.91 -14.53
CA SER A 237 10.24 25.45 -14.73
C SER A 237 11.45 24.99 -15.57
N PRO A 238 12.15 23.89 -15.23
CA PRO A 238 13.36 23.41 -15.92
C PRO A 238 13.12 22.84 -17.33
N THR A 239 11.98 23.12 -17.95
CA THR A 239 11.58 22.71 -19.31
C THR A 239 12.45 23.33 -20.43
N ARG A 240 13.22 24.38 -20.12
CA ARG A 240 13.95 25.23 -21.09
C ARG A 240 15.29 24.68 -21.59
N ALA A 241 15.94 23.78 -20.85
CA ALA A 241 17.28 23.28 -21.23
C ALA A 241 17.22 22.12 -22.24
N THR A 242 16.19 21.26 -22.15
CA THR A 242 16.13 20.02 -22.94
C THR A 242 15.62 20.23 -24.37
N ARG A 243 14.65 21.14 -24.60
CA ARG A 243 14.06 21.35 -25.94
C ARG A 243 15.06 21.85 -26.98
N LEU A 244 16.06 22.65 -26.56
CA LEU A 244 17.13 23.14 -27.42
C LEU A 244 18.06 22.03 -27.97
N LEU A 245 18.01 20.80 -27.40
CA LEU A 245 18.75 19.64 -27.91
C LEU A 245 17.89 18.75 -28.82
N GLU A 246 16.58 18.72 -28.65
CA GLU A 246 15.65 17.97 -29.53
C GLU A 246 15.42 18.72 -30.85
N GLU A 247 15.23 20.05 -30.81
CA GLU A 247 14.97 20.89 -31.99
C GLU A 247 16.17 20.99 -32.96
N LEU A 248 17.37 20.57 -32.56
CA LEU A 248 18.55 20.47 -33.43
C LEU A 248 18.62 19.16 -34.24
N ASN A 249 17.87 18.12 -33.85
CA ASN A 249 17.96 16.79 -34.47
C ASN A 249 16.82 16.46 -35.44
N GLU A 250 15.65 17.10 -35.35
CA GLU A 250 14.49 16.80 -36.23
C GLU A 250 14.38 17.74 -37.45
N ALA A 251 15.26 18.72 -37.60
CA ALA A 251 15.24 19.73 -38.68
C ALA A 251 15.82 19.22 -40.02
N SER A 252 15.33 18.09 -40.55
CA SER A 252 15.64 17.62 -41.91
C SER A 252 14.52 16.76 -42.53
N GLY A 253 13.38 17.35 -42.90
CA GLY A 253 12.25 16.60 -43.48
C GLY A 253 10.98 17.39 -43.90
N LYS A 254 11.11 18.25 -44.91
CA LYS A 254 10.09 18.89 -45.80
C LYS A 254 8.54 18.73 -45.60
N ASP A 255 7.89 19.90 -45.51
CA ASP A 255 6.68 20.44 -46.21
C ASP A 255 5.25 19.83 -46.14
N PRO A 256 4.18 20.66 -46.37
CA PRO A 256 2.81 20.43 -45.83
C PRO A 256 1.62 20.50 -46.83
N THR A 257 0.42 20.10 -46.38
CA THR A 257 -0.89 20.49 -46.96
C THR A 257 -2.01 20.58 -45.89
N ILE A 258 -3.08 21.35 -46.15
CA ILE A 258 -4.19 21.76 -45.25
C ILE A 258 -5.57 21.58 -45.98
N PRO A 259 -6.75 22.04 -45.50
CA PRO A 259 -7.52 21.89 -44.23
C PRO A 259 -8.98 21.37 -44.43
N THR A 260 -9.79 21.21 -43.35
CA THR A 260 -11.20 21.73 -43.17
C THR A 260 -11.74 21.33 -41.77
N GLN A 261 -12.22 22.23 -40.89
CA GLN A 261 -13.60 22.77 -40.70
C GLN A 261 -14.67 21.70 -40.34
N THR A 262 -15.63 21.87 -39.40
CA THR A 262 -16.53 23.02 -39.10
C THR A 262 -17.05 23.12 -37.63
N ASN A 263 -17.36 24.35 -37.18
CA ASN A 263 -18.59 24.92 -36.50
C ASN A 263 -19.66 24.00 -35.85
N GLU A 264 -20.53 24.39 -34.88
CA GLU A 264 -20.99 25.69 -34.27
C GLU A 264 -21.63 25.42 -32.85
N SER A 265 -21.59 26.33 -31.84
CA SER A 265 -22.68 27.22 -31.28
C SER A 265 -24.07 26.59 -30.98
N SER A 266 -24.88 26.92 -29.94
CA SER A 266 -24.93 27.94 -28.84
C SER A 266 -25.75 27.37 -27.62
N ARG A 267 -25.77 27.85 -26.35
CA ARG A 267 -26.33 29.08 -25.68
C ARG A 267 -27.81 29.41 -25.97
N PRO A 268 -28.64 30.04 -25.07
CA PRO A 268 -28.30 30.73 -23.78
C PRO A 268 -29.30 30.62 -22.57
N LEU A 269 -28.86 31.11 -21.37
CA LEU A 269 -29.63 31.88 -20.32
C LEU A 269 -30.86 31.22 -19.59
N GLU A 270 -31.37 31.65 -18.42
CA GLU A 270 -31.25 32.90 -17.63
C GLU A 270 -31.62 32.71 -16.11
N ASN A 271 -31.12 33.60 -15.22
CA ASN A 271 -31.67 34.20 -13.96
C ASN A 271 -32.57 33.44 -12.92
N ALA A 272 -32.70 33.84 -11.63
CA ALA A 272 -31.89 34.62 -10.66
C ALA A 272 -32.66 34.77 -9.29
N TYR A 273 -31.96 35.26 -8.23
CA TYR A 273 -32.51 35.87 -6.97
C TYR A 273 -33.21 34.92 -5.94
N THR A 274 -33.26 35.14 -4.61
CA THR A 274 -32.79 36.26 -3.72
C THR A 274 -32.50 35.81 -2.26
N ALA A 275 -31.87 36.71 -1.48
CA ALA A 275 -31.65 36.78 -0.01
C ALA A 275 -32.86 36.38 0.89
N TYR A 276 -32.77 36.14 2.21
CA TYR A 276 -32.05 36.76 3.35
C TYR A 276 -31.70 35.66 4.41
N GLY A 277 -30.89 35.83 5.47
CA GLY A 277 -30.25 37.00 6.09
C GLY A 277 -30.45 36.94 7.63
N GLY A 278 -29.37 36.83 8.43
CA GLY A 278 -29.48 36.71 9.90
C GLY A 278 -28.16 36.49 10.64
N HIS A 279 -27.56 37.56 11.15
CA HIS A 279 -26.40 37.51 12.06
C HIS A 279 -26.83 37.19 13.51
N VAL A 280 -25.92 36.62 14.32
CA VAL A 280 -25.38 37.28 15.53
C VAL A 280 -24.17 36.52 16.11
N LYS A 281 -23.21 37.31 16.62
CA LYS A 281 -21.97 36.95 17.36
C LYS A 281 -22.31 36.21 18.70
N LEU A 282 -21.40 35.65 19.52
CA LEU A 282 -20.11 36.14 20.02
C LEU A 282 -19.42 35.07 20.93
N THR A 283 -18.08 35.10 21.02
CA THR A 283 -17.18 34.66 22.13
C THR A 283 -17.13 33.22 22.67
N PHE A 284 -15.87 32.75 22.79
CA PHE A 284 -15.38 31.79 23.78
C PHE A 284 -15.17 32.46 25.15
N GLN A 285 -15.43 31.76 26.26
CA GLN A 285 -14.52 31.70 27.43
C GLN A 285 -14.90 30.55 28.39
N GLN A 286 -13.88 29.81 28.85
CA GLN A 286 -13.71 29.09 30.14
C GLN A 286 -14.91 28.30 30.73
N HIS A 287 -14.76 27.03 31.14
CA HIS A 287 -13.99 26.71 32.35
C HIS A 287 -13.63 25.22 32.50
N GLU A 288 -12.50 24.94 33.17
CA GLU A 288 -12.33 23.69 33.90
C GLU A 288 -13.32 23.64 35.08
N GLN A 289 -14.07 22.53 35.23
CA GLN A 289 -14.53 21.95 36.51
C GLN A 289 -15.55 20.82 36.27
N ARG A 290 -15.15 19.56 36.51
CA ARG A 290 -15.97 18.48 37.13
C ARG A 290 -15.23 17.12 37.13
N ARG A 291 -14.37 16.93 38.13
CA ARG A 291 -14.21 15.63 38.80
C ARG A 291 -14.75 15.81 40.22
N GLU A 292 -15.33 14.75 40.78
CA GLU A 292 -16.05 14.65 42.08
C GLU A 292 -17.57 14.87 42.08
N ARG A 293 -18.33 13.80 41.80
CA ARG A 293 -19.29 13.21 42.78
C ARG A 293 -19.87 11.88 42.28
N SER A 294 -19.82 10.85 43.13
CA SER A 294 -20.78 9.72 43.27
C SER A 294 -20.10 8.55 43.99
N GLN A 295 -20.12 8.59 45.33
CA GLN A 295 -20.01 7.40 46.20
C GLN A 295 -21.32 7.27 46.99
N GLU A 296 -21.45 6.14 47.72
CA GLU A 296 -22.66 5.63 48.38
C GLU A 296 -23.67 4.95 47.42
N ARG A 297 -24.20 3.75 47.68
CA ARG A 297 -24.27 2.96 48.94
C ARG A 297 -23.88 1.48 48.75
N ARG A 298 -23.35 0.87 49.81
CA ARG A 298 -23.32 -0.59 50.06
C ARG A 298 -24.03 -0.89 51.40
N PRO A 299 -24.59 -2.08 51.58
CA PRO A 299 -24.66 -2.76 52.88
C PRO A 299 -23.54 -3.81 53.00
N ASN A 300 -22.90 -3.88 54.17
CA ASN A 300 -21.97 -4.94 54.59
C ASN A 300 -22.69 -5.88 55.58
N ILE A 301 -22.46 -7.20 55.51
CA ILE A 301 -22.43 -8.12 56.68
C ILE A 301 -21.30 -9.16 56.44
N PRO A 302 -20.51 -9.58 57.46
CA PRO A 302 -19.19 -10.20 57.25
C PRO A 302 -19.11 -11.70 57.57
N PHE A 303 -18.02 -12.36 57.14
CA PHE A 303 -17.61 -13.68 57.62
C PHE A 303 -16.42 -13.61 58.60
N LYS A 304 -16.48 -14.43 59.65
CA LYS A 304 -15.42 -14.63 60.67
C LYS A 304 -14.59 -15.88 60.37
N HIS A 305 -13.34 -15.89 60.83
CA HIS A 305 -12.49 -17.08 60.93
C HIS A 305 -12.99 -18.08 61.99
N ILE A 306 -12.65 -19.37 61.82
CA ILE A 306 -12.06 -20.30 62.81
C ILE A 306 -11.49 -21.52 62.05
N ALA A 307 -10.46 -22.17 62.59
CA ALA A 307 -9.72 -23.28 61.96
C ALA A 307 -9.82 -24.59 62.78
N VAL A 308 -9.65 -25.76 62.13
CA VAL A 308 -9.40 -27.07 62.78
C VAL A 308 -8.44 -27.92 61.93
N SER A 309 -7.66 -28.77 62.60
CA SER A 309 -6.51 -29.56 62.11
C SER A 309 -6.86 -31.06 61.82
N PRO A 310 -5.92 -31.92 61.36
CA PRO A 310 -6.24 -33.21 60.69
C PRO A 310 -6.06 -34.47 61.57
N PRO A 311 -6.39 -35.66 61.03
CA PRO A 311 -5.71 -36.94 61.31
C PRO A 311 -4.98 -37.47 60.04
N GLY A 312 -3.99 -38.37 60.10
CA GLY A 312 -3.31 -39.04 61.21
C GLY A 312 -2.67 -40.34 60.70
N ALA A 313 -1.40 -40.62 61.02
CA ALA A 313 -0.71 -41.87 60.69
C ALA A 313 -0.50 -42.73 61.96
N PRO A 314 -0.57 -44.07 61.87
CA PRO A 314 0.65 -44.90 61.81
C PRO A 314 0.49 -46.12 60.86
N GLY A 315 1.49 -46.93 60.51
CA GLY A 315 2.77 -47.22 61.16
C GLY A 315 3.74 -48.01 60.27
N LYS A 316 4.72 -48.69 60.89
CA LYS A 316 5.99 -49.13 60.30
C LYS A 316 5.90 -50.45 59.52
N ASP A 317 6.77 -50.63 58.52
CA ASP A 317 7.77 -51.72 58.55
C ASP A 317 8.92 -51.52 57.53
N THR A 318 10.10 -52.01 57.92
CA THR A 318 11.37 -52.19 57.16
C THR A 318 12.04 -53.45 57.77
N PRO A 319 13.01 -54.18 57.16
CA PRO A 319 14.01 -53.70 56.19
C PRO A 319 14.52 -54.71 55.12
N LYS A 320 15.40 -54.21 54.21
CA LYS A 320 16.68 -54.79 53.70
C LYS A 320 16.95 -54.20 52.31
N ALA A 321 17.90 -53.28 52.07
CA ALA A 321 19.36 -53.24 52.34
C ALA A 321 20.21 -53.87 51.23
N THR A 322 21.39 -53.26 51.00
CA THR A 322 22.47 -53.58 50.04
C THR A 322 22.27 -53.16 48.57
N GLN A 323 23.25 -52.54 47.89
CA GLN A 323 24.46 -51.83 48.35
C GLN A 323 25.04 -50.91 47.26
N ASP A 324 25.71 -49.83 47.72
CA ASP A 324 26.94 -49.20 47.19
C ASP A 324 27.06 -48.55 45.80
N ALA A 325 27.28 -47.22 45.88
CA ALA A 325 28.51 -46.53 45.46
C ALA A 325 28.69 -46.02 44.01
N GLN A 326 28.18 -44.80 43.81
CA GLN A 326 28.97 -43.55 43.63
C GLN A 326 29.90 -43.33 42.40
N PRO A 327 30.24 -42.04 42.10
CA PRO A 327 30.57 -41.60 40.74
C PRO A 327 32.05 -41.22 40.53
N LEU A 328 32.47 -41.12 39.26
CA LEU A 328 33.73 -40.49 38.86
C LEU A 328 33.60 -39.51 37.68
N ARG A 329 34.25 -38.36 37.84
CA ARG A 329 34.63 -37.33 36.86
C ARG A 329 36.17 -37.18 36.97
N PRO A 330 36.91 -36.49 36.07
CA PRO A 330 36.67 -36.17 34.65
C PRO A 330 37.94 -36.28 33.74
N ALA A 331 37.79 -35.88 32.46
CA ALA A 331 38.82 -35.30 31.57
C ALA A 331 39.81 -36.25 30.82
N PRO A 332 40.68 -35.76 29.91
CA PRO A 332 40.31 -35.43 28.52
C PRO A 332 41.30 -36.00 27.46
N LEU A 333 41.02 -35.85 26.14
CA LEU A 333 41.98 -35.57 25.05
C LEU A 333 41.37 -35.73 23.64
N ALA A 334 41.81 -34.88 22.71
CA ALA A 334 41.71 -35.06 21.25
C ALA A 334 43.16 -35.21 20.69
N PRO A 335 43.43 -35.36 19.37
CA PRO A 335 42.56 -35.61 18.21
C PRO A 335 43.03 -36.82 17.35
N LYS A 336 42.33 -37.13 16.23
CA LYS A 336 42.97 -37.60 14.97
C LYS A 336 42.03 -37.60 13.76
N LEU A 337 42.45 -36.93 12.69
CA LEU A 337 41.88 -37.01 11.35
C LEU A 337 42.29 -38.33 10.67
N ARG A 338 41.39 -38.92 9.88
CA ARG A 338 41.77 -39.83 8.77
C ARG A 338 40.86 -39.63 7.56
N ARG A 339 41.49 -39.37 6.41
CA ARG A 339 40.88 -39.15 5.08
C ARG A 339 40.66 -40.48 4.33
N VAL A 340 40.13 -40.34 3.09
CA VAL A 340 40.29 -41.21 1.89
C VAL A 340 39.06 -42.10 1.60
N PRO A 341 38.58 -42.27 0.33
CA PRO A 341 38.79 -41.49 -0.91
C PRO A 341 37.48 -40.99 -1.58
N ALA A 342 37.61 -40.21 -2.66
CA ALA A 342 36.56 -39.95 -3.65
C ALA A 342 37.06 -40.25 -5.06
N GLN A 343 36.26 -40.94 -5.89
CA GLN A 343 36.36 -41.11 -7.36
C GLN A 343 34.97 -41.55 -7.91
N PRO A 344 34.70 -41.55 -9.23
CA PRO A 344 34.64 -40.36 -10.07
C PRO A 344 33.32 -40.28 -10.88
N VAL A 345 32.80 -39.07 -11.12
CA VAL A 345 31.61 -38.89 -11.98
C VAL A 345 31.99 -39.04 -13.46
N ARG A 346 31.24 -39.87 -14.20
CA ARG A 346 31.29 -39.95 -15.69
C ARG A 346 30.11 -39.18 -16.32
N PRO A 347 30.26 -38.67 -17.56
CA PRO A 347 29.29 -37.76 -18.16
C PRO A 347 28.06 -38.49 -18.73
N ILE A 348 26.92 -37.78 -18.74
CA ILE A 348 25.66 -38.23 -19.34
C ILE A 348 25.63 -37.84 -20.83
N PRO A 349 25.28 -38.75 -21.77
CA PRO A 349 25.15 -38.41 -23.19
C PRO A 349 23.91 -37.56 -23.52
N GLN A 350 23.97 -36.80 -24.62
CA GLN A 350 22.86 -36.02 -25.16
C GLN A 350 22.16 -36.72 -26.35
N GLN A 351 20.97 -36.19 -26.69
CA GLN A 351 20.23 -36.32 -27.97
C GLN A 351 19.41 -37.61 -28.22
N PRO A 352 18.38 -37.57 -29.11
CA PRO A 352 17.87 -36.43 -29.91
C PRO A 352 16.38 -36.07 -29.66
N ALA A 353 15.95 -34.96 -30.30
CA ALA A 353 14.56 -34.51 -30.35
C ALA A 353 13.75 -35.21 -31.46
N ALA A 354 12.41 -35.15 -31.36
CA ALA A 354 11.49 -35.40 -32.46
C ALA A 354 10.26 -34.47 -32.32
N ASP A 355 9.95 -33.72 -33.37
CA ASP A 355 8.83 -32.76 -33.42
C ASP A 355 7.49 -33.44 -33.73
N THR A 356 6.41 -32.91 -33.17
CA THR A 356 5.17 -32.65 -33.94
C THR A 356 4.26 -31.69 -33.18
N ALA A 357 3.63 -30.77 -33.91
CA ALA A 357 2.88 -29.64 -33.34
C ALA A 357 1.37 -29.71 -33.61
N THR A 358 0.57 -29.17 -32.71
CA THR A 358 -0.76 -28.60 -33.00
C THR A 358 -0.98 -27.33 -32.17
N ALA A 359 -1.70 -26.37 -32.75
CA ALA A 359 -1.68 -24.96 -32.33
C ALA A 359 -2.68 -24.59 -31.22
N ASN A 360 -2.41 -23.47 -30.54
CA ASN A 360 -3.41 -22.63 -29.87
C ASN A 360 -2.99 -21.14 -29.96
N PRO A 361 -3.91 -20.17 -29.81
CA PRO A 361 -3.70 -18.79 -30.25
C PRO A 361 -2.78 -17.96 -29.33
N ALA A 362 -2.12 -16.95 -29.91
CA ALA A 362 -1.18 -16.09 -29.22
C ALA A 362 -1.87 -15.04 -28.31
N PRO A 363 -1.35 -14.79 -27.08
CA PRO A 363 -1.64 -13.59 -26.31
C PRO A 363 -0.82 -12.40 -26.84
N VAL A 364 -1.42 -11.19 -26.81
CA VAL A 364 -0.74 -9.94 -27.17
C VAL A 364 0.26 -9.55 -26.06
N PRO A 365 1.49 -9.10 -26.37
CA PRO A 365 2.44 -8.65 -25.34
C PRO A 365 2.03 -7.30 -24.72
N PRO A 366 2.21 -7.09 -23.41
CA PRO A 366 2.16 -5.76 -22.82
C PRO A 366 3.38 -4.93 -23.27
N GLU A 367 3.18 -3.64 -23.54
CA GLU A 367 4.26 -2.71 -23.88
C GLU A 367 5.23 -2.53 -22.70
N VAL A 368 6.51 -2.76 -22.96
CA VAL A 368 7.59 -2.63 -21.97
C VAL A 368 8.40 -1.37 -22.27
N CYS A 369 8.58 -0.51 -21.27
CA CYS A 369 9.43 0.69 -21.40
C CYS A 369 10.87 0.33 -21.85
N PRO A 370 11.49 1.08 -22.78
CA PRO A 370 12.79 0.71 -23.34
C PRO A 370 13.92 0.66 -22.31
N LYS A 371 14.70 -0.43 -22.33
CA LYS A 371 16.00 -0.52 -21.65
C LYS A 371 17.10 -0.09 -22.62
N HIS A 372 17.89 0.90 -22.24
CA HIS A 372 19.13 1.24 -22.95
C HIS A 372 20.34 0.75 -22.16
N ASP A 373 21.02 -0.26 -22.68
CA ASP A 373 22.35 -0.65 -22.24
C ASP A 373 23.39 0.36 -22.76
N LEU A 374 24.34 0.74 -21.90
CA LEU A 374 25.46 1.63 -22.27
C LEU A 374 26.78 0.90 -22.04
N GLN A 375 27.54 0.67 -23.11
CA GLN A 375 28.95 0.30 -23.04
C GLN A 375 29.84 1.56 -22.95
N PRO A 376 31.02 1.47 -22.30
CA PRO A 376 31.87 2.63 -22.05
C PRO A 376 32.74 2.99 -23.28
N ALA A 377 32.73 4.26 -23.67
CA ALA A 377 33.62 4.81 -24.71
C ALA A 377 34.93 5.34 -24.09
N GLN A 378 36.02 5.22 -24.85
CA GLN A 378 37.36 5.70 -24.48
C GLN A 378 37.57 7.18 -24.86
N ASP A 379 38.43 7.85 -24.10
CA ASP A 379 38.82 9.25 -24.28
C ASP A 379 39.91 9.39 -25.37
N PRO A 380 39.80 10.38 -26.28
CA PRO A 380 40.98 11.23 -26.50
C PRO A 380 40.68 12.71 -26.82
N GLY A 381 41.41 13.60 -26.14
CA GLY A 381 42.18 14.65 -26.82
C GLY A 381 41.61 16.09 -26.86
N LEU A 382 42.34 17.01 -26.25
CA LEU A 382 42.10 18.46 -26.29
C LEU A 382 42.37 19.08 -27.68
N THR A 383 41.46 19.96 -28.16
CA THR A 383 41.79 21.25 -28.82
C THR A 383 40.54 22.14 -28.94
N PRO A 384 40.65 23.49 -28.94
CA PRO A 384 39.49 24.38 -28.90
C PRO A 384 39.08 24.95 -30.27
N ILE A 385 37.77 24.99 -30.55
CA ILE A 385 37.16 25.59 -31.76
C ILE A 385 35.96 26.47 -31.33
N PRO A 386 35.70 27.64 -31.97
CA PRO A 386 34.99 28.74 -31.32
C PRO A 386 33.47 28.69 -31.41
N VAL A 387 32.80 29.35 -30.45
CA VAL A 387 31.33 29.39 -30.29
C VAL A 387 30.70 30.50 -31.15
N PRO A 388 29.81 30.21 -32.12
CA PRO A 388 28.99 31.21 -32.78
C PRO A 388 27.76 31.54 -31.92
N SER A 389 27.49 32.83 -31.65
CA SER A 389 26.30 33.23 -30.91
C SER A 389 25.04 33.21 -31.78
N MET A 390 24.06 32.35 -31.47
CA MET A 390 22.70 32.45 -32.02
C MET A 390 21.70 33.08 -31.05
N ARG A 391 20.80 33.89 -31.60
CA ARG A 391 19.78 34.65 -30.87
C ARG A 391 18.76 33.73 -30.19
N ARG A 392 18.41 34.07 -28.95
CA ARG A 392 17.46 33.36 -28.11
C ARG A 392 16.01 33.75 -28.47
N GLN A 393 15.32 32.93 -29.27
CA GLN A 393 13.86 33.06 -29.41
C GLN A 393 13.15 32.79 -28.06
N THR A 394 12.17 33.61 -27.74
CA THR A 394 11.41 33.59 -26.48
C THR A 394 10.11 32.80 -26.63
N ILE A 395 10.18 31.47 -26.44
CA ILE A 395 8.97 30.66 -26.23
C ILE A 395 8.34 31.06 -24.90
N ARG A 396 7.28 31.86 -24.98
CA ARG A 396 6.47 32.33 -23.85
C ARG A 396 5.49 31.21 -23.48
N HIS A 397 5.78 30.45 -22.43
CA HIS A 397 4.76 29.56 -21.84
C HIS A 397 3.59 30.42 -21.36
N GLN A 398 2.41 30.21 -21.93
CA GLN A 398 1.19 30.87 -21.50
C GLN A 398 0.82 30.34 -20.11
N THR A 399 0.70 31.23 -19.12
CA THR A 399 -0.02 30.93 -17.89
C THR A 399 -1.48 30.74 -18.25
N THR A 400 -1.98 29.50 -18.14
CA THR A 400 -3.39 29.13 -18.33
C THR A 400 -4.29 30.13 -17.60
N SER A 401 -5.23 30.76 -18.30
CA SER A 401 -6.14 31.71 -17.63
C SER A 401 -7.00 30.99 -16.60
N GLU A 402 -7.43 31.66 -15.53
CA GLU A 402 -8.25 31.02 -14.48
C GLU A 402 -9.58 30.47 -15.06
N ALA A 403 -10.13 31.12 -16.09
CA ALA A 403 -11.29 30.64 -16.84
C ALA A 403 -10.99 29.36 -17.65
N GLU A 404 -9.82 29.27 -18.30
CA GLU A 404 -9.40 28.08 -19.04
C GLU A 404 -9.08 26.92 -18.10
N LEU A 405 -8.50 27.18 -16.92
CA LEU A 405 -8.29 26.17 -15.88
C LEU A 405 -9.62 25.63 -15.36
N ILE A 406 -10.57 26.50 -15.03
CA ILE A 406 -11.92 26.09 -14.59
C ILE A 406 -12.60 25.26 -15.68
N SER A 407 -12.49 25.67 -16.96
CA SER A 407 -13.01 24.91 -18.09
C SER A 407 -12.40 23.51 -18.19
N LYS A 408 -11.07 23.36 -18.02
CA LYS A 408 -10.41 22.05 -17.97
C LYS A 408 -10.86 21.21 -16.77
N LEU A 409 -10.95 21.80 -15.58
CA LEU A 409 -11.48 21.12 -14.39
C LEU A 409 -12.92 20.62 -14.61
N GLN A 410 -13.78 21.41 -15.25
CA GLN A 410 -15.15 21.02 -15.60
C GLN A 410 -15.24 19.79 -16.52
N THR A 411 -14.19 19.48 -17.30
CA THR A 411 -14.15 18.24 -18.12
C THR A 411 -13.80 16.97 -17.34
N VAL A 412 -13.24 17.09 -16.13
CA VAL A 412 -12.76 15.94 -15.33
C VAL A 412 -13.58 15.67 -14.07
N VAL A 413 -14.41 16.62 -13.62
CA VAL A 413 -15.32 16.49 -12.47
C VAL A 413 -16.76 16.11 -12.87
N SER A 414 -17.52 15.55 -11.92
CA SER A 414 -18.96 15.32 -12.04
C SER A 414 -19.74 16.64 -11.96
N SER A 415 -20.81 16.75 -12.76
CA SER A 415 -21.65 17.96 -12.89
C SER A 415 -22.81 18.06 -11.89
N GLY A 416 -23.00 17.06 -11.03
CA GLY A 416 -24.05 17.06 -10.01
C GLY A 416 -23.68 17.86 -8.76
N ASN A 417 -24.66 18.16 -7.90
CA ASN A 417 -24.37 18.74 -6.59
C ASN A 417 -23.99 17.62 -5.60
N PRO A 418 -22.78 17.62 -5.00
CA PRO A 418 -22.38 16.58 -4.07
C PRO A 418 -23.23 16.54 -2.79
N ASP A 419 -23.81 17.65 -2.36
CA ASP A 419 -24.67 17.66 -1.18
C ASP A 419 -25.99 16.88 -1.42
N ASP A 420 -26.36 16.52 -2.66
CA ASP A 420 -27.53 15.66 -2.93
C ASP A 420 -27.25 14.17 -2.67
N SER A 421 -25.99 13.74 -2.85
CA SER A 421 -25.55 12.35 -2.71
C SER A 421 -24.78 12.06 -1.41
N TYR A 422 -24.12 13.07 -0.83
CA TYR A 422 -23.25 12.90 0.33
C TYR A 422 -23.71 13.77 1.52
N ALA A 423 -23.63 13.22 2.73
CA ALA A 423 -23.89 13.93 3.97
C ALA A 423 -22.59 13.99 4.80
N ARG A 424 -21.93 15.15 4.81
CA ARG A 424 -20.73 15.41 5.63
C ARG A 424 -21.05 15.24 7.12
N GLN A 425 -20.19 14.54 7.86
CA GLN A 425 -20.39 14.23 9.28
C GLN A 425 -19.38 14.95 10.19
N LYS A 426 -18.08 14.69 9.99
CA LYS A 426 -17.01 15.17 10.87
C LYS A 426 -15.77 15.54 10.05
N LYS A 427 -15.10 16.64 10.39
CA LYS A 427 -13.76 16.96 9.89
C LYS A 427 -12.75 16.02 10.53
N ILE A 428 -12.00 15.29 9.71
CA ILE A 428 -11.01 14.30 10.13
C ILE A 428 -9.57 14.76 9.95
N GLY A 429 -9.31 15.76 9.11
CA GLY A 429 -7.96 16.31 8.93
C GLY A 429 -7.92 17.68 8.25
N GLN A 430 -6.75 18.30 8.24
CA GLN A 430 -6.44 19.52 7.51
C GLN A 430 -4.98 19.47 7.06
N GLY A 431 -4.75 19.52 5.75
CA GLY A 431 -3.42 19.57 5.12
C GLY A 431 -3.18 20.90 4.41
N ALA A 432 -2.07 21.00 3.68
CA ALA A 432 -1.68 22.22 2.98
C ALA A 432 -2.70 22.61 1.88
N SER A 433 -3.23 21.62 1.14
CA SER A 433 -4.19 21.87 0.05
C SER A 433 -5.64 22.12 0.53
N GLY A 434 -6.02 21.68 1.74
CA GLY A 434 -7.44 21.70 2.13
C GLY A 434 -7.82 20.95 3.40
N SER A 435 -9.13 20.82 3.64
CA SER A 435 -9.71 20.09 4.79
C SER A 435 -10.31 18.76 4.34
N VAL A 436 -10.22 17.72 5.17
CA VAL A 436 -10.79 16.40 4.89
C VAL A 436 -11.93 16.10 5.86
N TYR A 437 -13.05 15.63 5.34
CA TYR A 437 -14.26 15.27 6.08
C TYR A 437 -14.64 13.82 5.82
N VAL A 438 -15.12 13.10 6.84
CA VAL A 438 -15.86 11.86 6.62
C VAL A 438 -17.32 12.18 6.30
N ALA A 439 -17.89 11.50 5.32
CA ALA A 439 -19.27 11.65 4.88
C ALA A 439 -19.96 10.28 4.75
N LYS A 440 -21.27 10.26 5.00
CA LYS A 440 -22.14 9.12 4.70
C LYS A 440 -22.84 9.34 3.36
N ILE A 441 -22.95 8.30 2.55
CA ILE A 441 -23.72 8.36 1.30
C ILE A 441 -25.22 8.34 1.64
N LYS A 442 -26.01 9.22 1.03
CA LYS A 442 -27.45 9.34 1.24
C LYS A 442 -28.19 8.20 0.53
N ALA A 443 -29.31 7.74 1.10
CA ALA A 443 -30.16 6.73 0.45
C ALA A 443 -30.79 7.22 -0.87
N THR A 444 -30.88 8.53 -1.06
CA THR A 444 -31.35 9.22 -2.26
C THR A 444 -30.26 9.43 -3.32
N ALA A 445 -29.04 8.94 -3.10
CA ALA A 445 -27.92 9.14 -4.01
C ALA A 445 -28.17 8.52 -5.40
N VAL A 446 -27.54 9.13 -6.40
CA VAL A 446 -27.63 8.76 -7.83
C VAL A 446 -26.22 8.60 -8.41
N GLY A 447 -26.11 7.92 -9.57
CA GLY A 447 -24.82 7.66 -10.23
C GLY A 447 -23.84 6.91 -9.35
N THR A 448 -22.55 7.27 -9.42
CA THR A 448 -21.42 6.66 -8.72
C THR A 448 -21.70 6.37 -7.24
N ALA A 449 -22.31 7.33 -6.54
CA ALA A 449 -22.65 7.23 -5.12
C ALA A 449 -23.67 6.12 -4.83
N ARG A 450 -24.62 5.89 -5.74
CA ARG A 450 -25.60 4.79 -5.65
C ARG A 450 -24.93 3.44 -5.89
N ASP A 451 -24.05 3.36 -6.88
CA ASP A 451 -23.36 2.12 -7.23
C ASP A 451 -22.48 1.64 -6.06
N ILE A 452 -21.82 2.57 -5.36
CA ILE A 452 -21.08 2.30 -4.13
C ILE A 452 -21.99 1.74 -3.02
N ILE A 453 -23.23 2.22 -2.88
CA ILE A 453 -24.20 1.67 -1.91
C ILE A 453 -24.62 0.25 -2.30
N LEU A 454 -24.78 -0.04 -3.60
CA LEU A 454 -25.17 -1.38 -4.08
C LEU A 454 -24.04 -2.41 -3.91
N ASP A 455 -22.78 -2.00 -4.13
CA ASP A 455 -21.58 -2.81 -3.95
C ASP A 455 -21.23 -3.02 -2.45
N ARG A 456 -21.23 -1.95 -1.65
CA ARG A 456 -20.64 -1.94 -0.29
C ARG A 456 -21.65 -1.78 0.85
N GLY A 457 -22.92 -1.52 0.53
CA GLY A 457 -24.02 -1.38 1.48
C GLY A 457 -24.28 0.04 2.00
N LEU A 458 -25.48 0.25 2.55
CA LEU A 458 -26.03 1.55 2.97
C LEU A 458 -25.27 2.26 4.12
N ASN A 459 -24.37 1.55 4.81
CA ASN A 459 -23.55 2.11 5.88
C ASN A 459 -22.13 2.51 5.42
N THR A 460 -21.87 2.45 4.12
CA THR A 460 -20.60 2.89 3.54
C THR A 460 -20.33 4.38 3.82
N ARG A 461 -19.09 4.65 4.20
CA ARG A 461 -18.55 6.00 4.43
C ARG A 461 -17.50 6.31 3.37
N VAL A 462 -17.37 7.59 3.02
CA VAL A 462 -16.36 8.12 2.09
C VAL A 462 -15.64 9.29 2.73
N ALA A 463 -14.43 9.57 2.28
CA ALA A 463 -13.72 10.79 2.64
C ALA A 463 -13.90 11.84 1.54
N ILE A 464 -14.16 13.09 1.92
CA ILE A 464 -14.29 14.24 1.04
C ILE A 464 -13.19 15.24 1.39
N LYS A 465 -12.25 15.46 0.47
CA LYS A 465 -11.22 16.49 0.56
C LYS A 465 -11.73 17.77 -0.11
N GLU A 466 -11.97 18.80 0.68
CA GLU A 466 -12.41 20.14 0.26
C GLU A 466 -11.20 21.06 0.08
N MET A 467 -11.02 21.58 -1.13
CA MET A 467 -9.93 22.47 -1.52
C MET A 467 -10.45 23.79 -2.06
N VAL A 468 -9.96 24.91 -1.54
CA VAL A 468 -10.30 26.25 -2.05
C VAL A 468 -9.33 26.60 -3.17
N LEU A 469 -9.81 26.76 -4.41
CA LEU A 469 -8.95 26.94 -5.59
C LEU A 469 -8.08 28.21 -5.50
N ALA A 470 -8.64 29.28 -4.96
CA ALA A 470 -7.92 30.54 -4.73
C ALA A 470 -6.74 30.42 -3.74
N ARG A 471 -6.67 29.35 -2.93
CA ARG A 471 -5.57 29.10 -1.98
C ARG A 471 -4.52 28.10 -2.49
N GLN A 472 -4.72 27.49 -3.66
CA GLN A 472 -3.75 26.54 -4.19
C GLN A 472 -2.60 27.29 -4.87
N ALA A 473 -1.37 27.08 -4.41
CA ALA A 473 -0.18 27.70 -5.01
C ALA A 473 0.09 27.25 -6.45
N ARG A 474 -0.43 26.07 -6.83
CA ARG A 474 -0.22 25.42 -8.14
C ARG A 474 -1.51 24.89 -8.74
N LYS A 475 -2.48 25.80 -8.91
CA LYS A 475 -3.84 25.50 -9.42
C LYS A 475 -3.81 24.71 -10.74
N GLU A 476 -2.78 24.95 -11.57
CA GLU A 476 -2.61 24.37 -12.89
C GLU A 476 -2.39 22.85 -12.91
N LEU A 477 -1.92 22.25 -11.81
CA LEU A 477 -1.69 20.80 -11.71
C LEU A 477 -2.95 19.99 -11.37
N LEU A 478 -4.00 20.62 -10.86
CA LEU A 478 -5.16 19.91 -10.30
C LEU A 478 -5.86 19.00 -11.33
N VAL A 479 -5.82 19.38 -12.61
CA VAL A 479 -6.39 18.57 -13.71
C VAL A 479 -5.57 17.29 -13.90
N ASP A 480 -4.25 17.42 -14.07
CA ASP A 480 -3.34 16.28 -14.26
C ASP A 480 -3.42 15.31 -13.07
N GLU A 481 -3.56 15.82 -11.85
CA GLU A 481 -3.59 15.03 -10.63
C GLU A 481 -4.92 14.30 -10.41
N ILE A 482 -6.07 14.91 -10.73
CA ILE A 482 -7.35 14.20 -10.80
C ILE A 482 -7.26 13.05 -11.82
N MET A 483 -6.62 13.27 -12.97
CA MET A 483 -6.47 12.25 -14.01
C MET A 483 -5.55 11.11 -13.56
N ILE A 484 -4.41 11.40 -12.90
CA ILE A 484 -3.54 10.38 -12.30
C ILE A 484 -4.34 9.52 -11.30
N MET A 485 -5.03 10.13 -10.34
CA MET A 485 -5.83 9.39 -9.35
C MET A 485 -6.96 8.55 -9.98
N LYS A 486 -7.52 9.00 -11.10
CA LYS A 486 -8.59 8.32 -11.86
C LYS A 486 -8.05 7.16 -12.72
N GLU A 487 -6.83 7.27 -13.23
CA GLU A 487 -6.15 6.26 -14.06
C GLU A 487 -5.50 5.13 -13.21
N ASN A 488 -5.03 5.42 -11.99
CA ASN A 488 -4.19 4.51 -11.18
C ASN A 488 -5.01 3.75 -10.12
N ARG A 489 -5.96 2.93 -10.55
CA ARG A 489 -6.75 2.06 -9.66
C ARG A 489 -5.98 0.80 -9.26
N HIS A 490 -5.74 0.62 -7.96
CA HIS A 490 -5.03 -0.52 -7.40
C HIS A 490 -5.54 -0.87 -5.99
N GLU A 491 -5.34 -2.11 -5.53
CA GLU A 491 -5.71 -2.55 -4.17
C GLU A 491 -5.02 -1.68 -3.10
N ASN A 492 -3.72 -1.40 -3.31
CA ASN A 492 -2.88 -0.64 -2.38
C ASN A 492 -2.77 0.86 -2.69
N ILE A 493 -3.68 1.41 -3.49
CA ILE A 493 -3.78 2.87 -3.74
C ILE A 493 -5.20 3.30 -3.32
N ILE A 494 -5.31 4.46 -2.66
CA ILE A 494 -6.63 5.00 -2.29
C ILE A 494 -7.45 5.26 -3.55
N ASN A 495 -8.60 4.60 -3.64
CA ASN A 495 -9.43 4.67 -4.83
C ASN A 495 -10.10 6.03 -4.97
N PHE A 496 -9.90 6.67 -6.13
CA PHE A 496 -10.70 7.81 -6.56
C PHE A 496 -12.12 7.36 -6.90
N LEU A 497 -13.09 7.96 -6.22
CA LEU A 497 -14.51 7.71 -6.46
C LEU A 497 -15.06 8.79 -7.41
N GLU A 498 -14.94 10.06 -7.02
CA GLU A 498 -15.60 11.16 -7.73
C GLU A 498 -14.95 12.52 -7.39
N ALA A 499 -15.19 13.55 -8.20
CA ALA A 499 -14.80 14.93 -7.89
C ALA A 499 -15.89 15.91 -8.35
N PHE A 500 -15.96 17.08 -7.71
CA PHE A 500 -16.99 18.09 -7.95
C PHE A 500 -16.42 19.50 -7.85
N LEU A 501 -16.88 20.41 -8.72
CA LEU A 501 -16.71 21.85 -8.54
C LEU A 501 -17.94 22.41 -7.82
N VAL A 502 -17.73 23.03 -6.66
CA VAL A 502 -18.80 23.59 -5.83
C VAL A 502 -18.56 25.06 -5.52
N ASN A 503 -19.58 25.74 -4.97
CA ASN A 503 -19.53 27.16 -4.63
C ASN A 503 -19.06 28.00 -5.83
N GLU A 504 -19.81 27.95 -6.93
CA GLU A 504 -19.56 28.72 -8.17
C GLU A 504 -18.17 28.44 -8.79
N ASN A 505 -17.75 27.17 -8.79
CA ASN A 505 -16.42 26.71 -9.22
C ASN A 505 -15.26 27.27 -8.38
N ARG A 506 -15.48 27.77 -7.16
CA ARG A 506 -14.41 28.32 -6.29
C ARG A 506 -13.79 27.27 -5.37
N GLN A 507 -14.44 26.11 -5.24
CA GLN A 507 -13.97 24.97 -4.47
C GLN A 507 -14.00 23.69 -5.31
N LEU A 508 -13.01 22.84 -5.08
CA LEU A 508 -12.92 21.49 -5.62
C LEU A 508 -13.08 20.50 -4.47
N TRP A 509 -14.08 19.62 -4.56
CA TRP A 509 -14.26 18.49 -3.65
C TRP A 509 -13.81 17.21 -4.35
N VAL A 510 -13.04 16.39 -3.66
CA VAL A 510 -12.60 15.07 -4.16
C VAL A 510 -13.03 14.00 -3.18
N VAL A 511 -13.77 13.01 -3.69
CA VAL A 511 -14.38 11.91 -2.94
C VAL A 511 -13.56 10.64 -3.15
N ILE A 512 -13.13 10.03 -2.05
CA ILE A 512 -12.22 8.87 -2.03
C ILE A 512 -12.67 7.83 -0.98
N ASP A 513 -12.13 6.62 -1.05
CA ASP A 513 -12.30 5.59 -0.01
C ASP A 513 -11.99 6.16 1.39
N TYR A 514 -12.86 5.89 2.38
CA TYR A 514 -12.58 6.23 3.78
C TYR A 514 -11.85 5.08 4.48
N MET A 515 -10.59 5.33 4.86
CA MET A 515 -9.75 4.41 5.64
C MET A 515 -9.95 4.69 7.12
N ASP A 516 -10.65 3.82 7.84
CA ASP A 516 -11.15 4.11 9.19
C ASP A 516 -10.18 3.75 10.34
N GLY A 517 -9.02 3.17 10.03
CA GLY A 517 -7.90 2.95 10.94
C GLY A 517 -6.92 4.13 11.03
N GLY A 518 -7.08 5.16 10.19
CA GLY A 518 -6.24 6.36 10.21
C GLY A 518 -4.95 6.22 9.40
N ALA A 519 -3.96 7.05 9.73
CA ALA A 519 -2.65 7.06 9.10
C ALA A 519 -1.62 6.25 9.92
N LEU A 520 -0.54 5.80 9.27
CA LEU A 520 0.48 4.98 9.92
C LEU A 520 1.24 5.73 11.02
N ASN A 521 1.35 7.06 10.94
CA ASN A 521 1.95 7.90 11.98
C ASN A 521 1.16 7.77 13.31
N ASP A 522 -0.17 7.85 13.28
CA ASP A 522 -1.04 7.65 14.44
C ASP A 522 -0.80 6.26 15.07
N ILE A 523 -0.52 5.24 14.24
CA ILE A 523 -0.23 3.88 14.72
C ILE A 523 1.15 3.81 15.38
N ILE A 524 2.16 4.48 14.84
CA ILE A 524 3.50 4.57 15.42
C ILE A 524 3.44 5.31 16.77
N ASP A 525 2.84 6.50 16.82
CA ASP A 525 2.75 7.35 18.02
C ASP A 525 2.00 6.68 19.19
N ASN A 526 0.98 5.86 18.88
CA ASN A 526 0.16 5.20 19.91
C ASN A 526 0.68 3.80 20.33
N ASN A 527 1.78 3.30 19.77
CA ASN A 527 2.35 1.99 20.12
C ASN A 527 3.80 2.10 20.59
N SER A 528 4.18 1.35 21.63
CA SER A 528 5.55 1.35 22.14
C SER A 528 6.54 0.55 21.29
N THR A 529 6.03 -0.39 20.47
CA THR A 529 6.79 -1.19 19.51
C THR A 529 5.88 -1.64 18.37
N ILE A 530 6.45 -1.81 17.17
CA ILE A 530 5.80 -2.50 16.04
C ILE A 530 6.59 -3.80 15.80
N SER A 531 5.90 -4.90 15.48
CA SER A 531 6.59 -6.17 15.17
C SER A 531 7.18 -6.14 13.76
N GLU A 532 8.35 -6.77 13.56
CA GLU A 532 8.96 -6.84 12.22
C GLU A 532 8.05 -7.51 11.18
N ARG A 533 7.15 -8.41 11.60
CA ARG A 533 6.12 -9.02 10.74
C ARG A 533 5.08 -7.99 10.27
N HIS A 534 4.64 -7.10 11.16
CA HIS A 534 3.76 -5.98 10.78
C HIS A 534 4.50 -4.98 9.89
N MET A 535 5.75 -4.63 10.20
CA MET A 535 6.59 -3.79 9.34
C MET A 535 6.73 -4.39 7.93
N ALA A 536 7.02 -5.68 7.82
CA ALA A 536 7.13 -6.39 6.56
C ALA A 536 5.82 -6.34 5.75
N THR A 537 4.67 -6.49 6.42
CA THR A 537 3.37 -6.37 5.77
C THR A 537 3.08 -4.96 5.29
N ILE A 538 3.33 -3.94 6.13
CA ILE A 538 3.18 -2.53 5.73
C ILE A 538 4.09 -2.21 4.55
N CYS A 539 5.38 -2.56 4.63
CA CYS A 539 6.34 -2.37 3.55
C CYS A 539 5.95 -3.10 2.27
N ARG A 540 5.42 -4.34 2.34
CA ARG A 540 5.02 -5.12 1.16
C ARG A 540 3.81 -4.51 0.47
N GLU A 541 2.76 -4.18 1.21
CA GLU A 541 1.56 -3.57 0.62
C GLU A 541 1.87 -2.17 0.04
N THR A 542 2.69 -1.36 0.71
CA THR A 542 3.23 -0.12 0.12
C THR A 542 4.09 -0.41 -1.13
N CYS A 543 4.92 -1.45 -1.12
CA CYS A 543 5.77 -1.79 -2.26
C CYS A 543 4.97 -2.25 -3.50
N LYS A 544 3.84 -2.94 -3.32
CA LYS A 544 2.88 -3.25 -4.41
C LYS A 544 2.26 -1.98 -4.99
N GLY A 545 1.83 -1.04 -4.13
CA GLY A 545 1.31 0.27 -4.56
C GLY A 545 2.34 1.06 -5.38
N LEU A 546 3.60 1.09 -4.92
CA LEU A 546 4.70 1.70 -5.66
C LEU A 546 4.98 0.99 -7.00
N GLN A 547 4.97 -0.35 -7.03
CA GLN A 547 5.12 -1.10 -8.28
C GLN A 547 4.05 -0.71 -9.32
N HIS A 548 2.79 -0.58 -8.91
CA HIS A 548 1.70 -0.15 -9.79
C HIS A 548 1.91 1.24 -10.39
N LEU A 549 2.37 2.20 -9.57
CA LEU A 549 2.68 3.57 -10.02
C LEU A 549 3.92 3.60 -10.92
N HIS A 550 4.99 2.91 -10.53
CA HIS A 550 6.28 2.94 -11.24
C HIS A 550 6.18 2.28 -12.62
N THR A 551 5.39 1.22 -12.76
CA THR A 551 5.08 0.59 -14.06
C THR A 551 4.25 1.47 -15.00
N ARG A 552 3.54 2.48 -14.45
CA ARG A 552 2.80 3.51 -15.21
C ARG A 552 3.59 4.82 -15.34
N CYS A 553 4.89 4.78 -15.07
CA CYS A 553 5.77 5.94 -15.11
C CYS A 553 5.37 7.07 -14.12
N VAL A 554 4.59 6.78 -13.07
CA VAL A 554 4.21 7.74 -12.02
C VAL A 554 5.20 7.66 -10.85
N ILE A 555 5.71 8.82 -10.40
CA ILE A 555 6.50 8.95 -9.16
C ILE A 555 5.63 9.59 -8.07
N HIS A 556 5.67 9.04 -6.85
CA HIS A 556 4.87 9.53 -5.73
C HIS A 556 5.49 10.75 -5.02
N ARG A 557 6.81 10.76 -4.82
CA ARG A 557 7.64 11.85 -4.25
C ARG A 557 7.40 12.24 -2.78
N ASP A 558 6.36 11.74 -2.13
CA ASP A 558 6.08 12.00 -0.70
C ASP A 558 5.63 10.73 0.06
N ILE A 559 6.39 9.63 -0.07
CA ILE A 559 6.17 8.40 0.71
C ILE A 559 6.66 8.59 2.14
N LYS A 560 5.76 8.41 3.11
CA LYS A 560 5.97 8.53 4.55
C LYS A 560 4.75 8.00 5.29
N SER A 561 4.87 7.82 6.60
CA SER A 561 3.79 7.33 7.48
C SER A 561 2.48 8.13 7.37
N ASP A 562 2.53 9.47 7.26
CA ASP A 562 1.32 10.32 7.09
C ASP A 562 0.47 9.95 5.85
N ASN A 563 1.09 9.40 4.80
CA ASN A 563 0.46 9.11 3.51
C ASN A 563 0.21 7.59 3.30
N VAL A 564 0.44 6.75 4.31
CA VAL A 564 0.05 5.34 4.30
C VAL A 564 -1.12 5.17 5.26
N LEU A 565 -2.30 4.86 4.72
CA LEU A 565 -3.54 4.74 5.50
C LEU A 565 -3.98 3.28 5.64
N MET A 566 -4.60 2.97 6.78
CA MET A 566 -5.10 1.65 7.14
C MET A 566 -6.60 1.71 7.43
N ASP A 567 -7.34 0.62 7.16
CA ASP A 567 -8.73 0.45 7.61
C ASP A 567 -8.83 -0.55 8.77
N SER A 568 -10.01 -0.69 9.37
CA SER A 568 -10.28 -1.62 10.48
C SER A 568 -10.22 -3.11 10.11
N ARG A 569 -10.15 -3.43 8.81
CA ARG A 569 -9.83 -4.77 8.28
C ARG A 569 -8.31 -4.95 8.09
N GLY A 570 -7.59 -3.83 8.20
CA GLY A 570 -6.15 -3.68 8.13
C GLY A 570 -5.61 -3.27 6.75
N ASN A 571 -6.47 -2.99 5.76
CA ASN A 571 -6.04 -2.86 4.36
C ASN A 571 -5.02 -1.74 4.12
N ILE A 572 -3.93 -2.14 3.47
CA ILE A 572 -2.73 -1.43 3.01
C ILE A 572 -2.90 -0.38 1.90
N LYS A 573 -3.29 0.89 2.13
CA LYS A 573 -3.41 1.87 1.01
C LYS A 573 -2.49 3.10 1.10
N ILE A 574 -1.77 3.36 0.00
CA ILE A 574 -1.06 4.63 -0.22
C ILE A 574 -2.09 5.70 -0.60
N LYS A 575 -2.11 6.80 0.14
CA LYS A 575 -2.76 8.04 -0.25
C LYS A 575 -1.86 8.75 -1.25
N GLU A 576 -2.31 8.95 -2.48
CA GLU A 576 -1.60 9.81 -3.42
C GLU A 576 -1.42 11.23 -2.86
N ALA A 577 -0.27 11.83 -3.17
CA ALA A 577 0.22 13.13 -2.68
C ALA A 577 -0.87 14.20 -2.46
N ASP A 578 -0.68 15.08 -1.46
CA ASP A 578 -1.45 16.33 -1.36
C ASP A 578 -1.19 17.20 -2.61
N PHE A 579 -2.11 17.15 -3.60
CA PHE A 579 -2.14 17.91 -4.86
C PHE A 579 -0.93 18.86 -5.07
N GLY A 580 0.10 18.36 -5.75
CA GLY A 580 1.40 18.99 -6.01
C GLY A 580 2.58 18.01 -6.16
N PHE A 581 2.50 16.80 -5.58
CA PHE A 581 3.63 15.86 -5.43
C PHE A 581 3.60 14.64 -6.36
N CYS A 582 2.48 14.20 -6.93
CA CYS A 582 2.53 13.11 -7.93
C CYS A 582 3.12 13.62 -9.27
N ALA A 583 3.69 12.73 -10.09
CA ALA A 583 4.23 13.12 -11.39
C ALA A 583 4.33 11.94 -12.38
N LYS A 584 3.60 12.02 -13.50
CA LYS A 584 3.80 11.16 -14.68
C LYS A 584 5.12 11.55 -15.38
N LEU A 585 5.99 10.59 -15.64
CA LEU A 585 7.13 10.74 -16.56
C LEU A 585 6.59 10.57 -17.99
N ASP A 586 7.17 11.32 -18.91
CA ASP A 586 6.86 11.31 -20.33
C ASP A 586 8.00 10.61 -21.07
N GLU A 587 7.76 10.01 -22.24
CA GLU A 587 8.76 9.20 -22.96
C GLU A 587 10.01 10.02 -23.31
N ARG A 588 9.83 11.32 -23.58
CA ARG A 588 10.92 12.29 -23.81
C ARG A 588 11.67 12.72 -22.52
N ARG A 589 11.21 12.32 -21.33
CA ARG A 589 11.69 12.81 -20.01
C ARG A 589 11.70 11.73 -18.92
N SER A 590 12.59 10.75 -19.03
CA SER A 590 12.78 9.65 -18.06
C SER A 590 13.32 10.04 -16.68
N LYS A 591 13.85 11.25 -16.48
CA LYS A 591 14.33 11.76 -15.17
C LYS A 591 13.90 13.21 -14.92
N ARG A 592 13.48 13.54 -13.69
CA ARG A 592 13.05 14.89 -13.26
C ARG A 592 14.10 15.58 -12.37
N ALA A 593 13.95 16.90 -12.20
CA ALA A 593 14.81 17.76 -11.37
C ALA A 593 14.02 18.76 -10.49
N THR A 594 12.73 18.51 -10.27
CA THR A 594 11.85 19.41 -9.50
C THR A 594 11.97 19.13 -8.00
N MET A 595 12.40 20.11 -7.21
CA MET A 595 12.56 19.98 -5.76
C MET A 595 11.21 19.93 -5.03
N VAL A 596 10.79 18.74 -4.57
CA VAL A 596 9.55 18.52 -3.79
C VAL A 596 9.67 17.26 -2.93
N GLY A 597 9.10 17.27 -1.71
CA GLY A 597 9.02 16.13 -0.77
C GLY A 597 9.06 16.58 0.69
N THR A 598 8.94 15.65 1.66
CA THR A 598 9.13 15.93 3.10
C THR A 598 10.59 15.66 3.52
N THR A 599 11.27 16.65 4.13
CA THR A 599 12.73 16.73 4.37
C THR A 599 13.42 15.42 4.77
N TYR A 600 12.96 14.77 5.84
CA TYR A 600 13.65 13.62 6.44
C TYR A 600 13.54 12.31 5.62
N TRP A 601 12.54 12.21 4.73
CA TRP A 601 12.34 11.04 3.84
C TRP A 601 12.97 11.23 2.45
N MET A 602 13.62 12.37 2.18
CA MET A 602 14.21 12.68 0.87
C MET A 602 15.43 11.81 0.55
N ALA A 603 15.54 11.38 -0.71
CA ALA A 603 16.72 10.68 -1.22
C ALA A 603 17.91 11.66 -1.45
N PRO A 604 19.17 11.24 -1.27
CA PRO A 604 20.33 12.12 -1.39
C PRO A 604 20.47 12.79 -2.77
N GLU A 605 20.03 12.13 -3.84
CA GLU A 605 20.01 12.71 -5.18
C GLU A 605 18.99 13.85 -5.36
N VAL A 606 17.91 13.89 -4.56
CA VAL A 606 16.92 14.97 -4.57
C VAL A 606 17.49 16.21 -3.87
N VAL A 607 18.12 16.02 -2.71
CA VAL A 607 18.77 17.10 -1.94
C VAL A 607 19.92 17.72 -2.73
N ARG A 608 20.74 16.90 -3.40
CA ARG A 608 21.84 17.34 -4.28
C ARG A 608 21.37 17.86 -5.66
N GLN A 609 20.06 18.12 -5.84
CA GLN A 609 19.43 18.63 -7.07
C GLN A 609 19.78 17.84 -8.36
N LYS A 610 20.09 16.54 -8.26
CA LYS A 610 20.42 15.70 -9.42
C LYS A 610 19.16 15.22 -10.14
N LYS A 611 19.31 14.84 -11.41
CA LYS A 611 18.24 14.17 -12.18
C LYS A 611 17.87 12.84 -11.53
N TYR A 612 16.62 12.69 -11.07
CA TYR A 612 16.13 11.52 -10.34
C TYR A 612 15.00 10.78 -11.09
N SER A 613 14.75 9.52 -10.73
CA SER A 613 13.69 8.65 -11.26
C SER A 613 12.79 8.12 -10.12
N TYR A 614 11.90 7.17 -10.43
CA TYR A 614 10.97 6.55 -9.47
C TYR A 614 11.64 5.89 -8.25
N LYS A 615 12.94 5.55 -8.32
CA LYS A 615 13.69 4.94 -7.22
C LYS A 615 13.86 5.85 -5.98
N ILE A 616 13.46 7.12 -6.04
CA ILE A 616 13.40 7.97 -4.83
C ILE A 616 12.31 7.48 -3.86
N ASP A 617 11.18 6.96 -4.37
CA ASP A 617 10.10 6.45 -3.51
C ASP A 617 10.55 5.20 -2.73
N VAL A 618 11.49 4.42 -3.30
CA VAL A 618 12.11 3.26 -2.65
C VAL A 618 13.05 3.67 -1.50
N TRP A 619 13.74 4.81 -1.63
CA TRP A 619 14.50 5.37 -0.51
C TRP A 619 13.58 5.80 0.62
N SER A 620 12.51 6.53 0.29
CA SER A 620 11.52 7.01 1.26
C SER A 620 10.78 5.85 1.95
N LEU A 621 10.49 4.75 1.25
CA LEU A 621 10.03 3.48 1.84
C LEU A 621 11.04 2.91 2.85
N GLY A 622 12.34 3.00 2.56
CA GLY A 622 13.40 2.61 3.49
C GLY A 622 13.44 3.49 4.76
N ILE A 623 13.22 4.80 4.62
CA ILE A 623 13.11 5.71 5.77
C ILE A 623 11.85 5.41 6.60
N MET A 624 10.71 5.15 5.96
CA MET A 624 9.47 4.74 6.65
C MET A 624 9.63 3.40 7.39
N ALA A 625 10.48 2.50 6.88
CA ALA A 625 10.81 1.26 7.59
C ALA A 625 11.73 1.48 8.80
N ILE A 626 12.62 2.48 8.80
CA ILE A 626 13.36 2.91 10.00
C ILE A 626 12.41 3.55 11.00
N GLU A 627 11.51 4.42 10.54
CA GLU A 627 10.50 5.09 11.35
C GLU A 627 9.62 4.08 12.11
N MET A 628 9.15 2.99 11.48
CA MET A 628 8.44 1.91 12.18
C MET A 628 9.33 1.08 13.13
N ALA A 629 10.65 1.07 12.92
CA ALA A 629 11.59 0.28 13.72
C ALA A 629 12.09 1.03 14.96
N GLU A 630 12.26 2.35 14.85
CA GLU A 630 12.85 3.22 15.89
C GLU A 630 11.87 4.28 16.44
N MET A 631 10.61 4.23 16.01
CA MET A 631 9.49 5.15 16.30
C MET A 631 9.64 6.58 15.75
N GLU A 632 10.78 6.94 15.17
CA GLU A 632 10.98 8.19 14.44
C GLU A 632 11.98 8.00 13.28
N PRO A 633 11.87 8.77 12.17
CA PRO A 633 12.84 8.71 11.09
C PRO A 633 14.20 9.34 11.47
N PRO A 634 15.27 9.08 10.71
CA PRO A 634 16.60 9.61 11.00
C PRO A 634 16.64 11.14 11.04
N TYR A 635 17.40 11.68 12.01
CA TYR A 635 17.69 13.11 12.17
C TYR A 635 16.50 14.01 12.52
N MET A 636 15.40 13.47 13.08
CA MET A 636 14.26 14.28 13.58
C MET A 636 14.62 15.22 14.74
N ASP A 637 15.66 14.86 15.49
CA ASP A 637 16.26 15.65 16.56
C ASP A 637 17.14 16.81 16.05
N GLU A 638 17.47 16.83 14.76
CA GLU A 638 18.28 17.87 14.11
C GLU A 638 17.41 18.90 13.38
N GLN A 639 17.91 20.13 13.25
CA GLN A 639 17.21 21.15 12.46
C GLN A 639 17.11 20.74 10.98
N PRO A 640 16.04 21.10 10.24
CA PRO A 640 15.85 20.66 8.85
C PRO A 640 17.03 20.93 7.90
N LEU A 641 17.71 22.07 8.02
CA LEU A 641 18.91 22.39 7.24
C LEU A 641 20.10 21.45 7.58
N ARG A 642 20.27 21.10 8.86
CA ARG A 642 21.28 20.15 9.31
C ARG A 642 20.95 18.73 8.82
N ALA A 643 19.69 18.31 8.92
CA ALA A 643 19.23 17.03 8.41
C ALA A 643 19.46 16.89 6.90
N LEU A 644 19.20 17.93 6.10
CA LEU A 644 19.50 17.97 4.66
C LEU A 644 20.99 17.77 4.38
N TYR A 645 21.87 18.48 5.08
CA TYR A 645 23.31 18.28 4.97
C TYR A 645 23.73 16.85 5.38
N LEU A 646 23.15 16.28 6.44
CA LEU A 646 23.44 14.92 6.89
C LEU A 646 22.98 13.89 5.85
N ILE A 647 21.80 14.03 5.24
CA ILE A 647 21.32 13.20 4.12
C ILE A 647 22.26 13.33 2.91
N ALA A 648 22.75 14.55 2.62
CA ALA A 648 23.67 14.80 1.52
C ALA A 648 25.12 14.32 1.76
N THR A 649 25.52 13.97 3.00
CA THR A 649 26.91 13.64 3.35
C THR A 649 27.13 12.28 4.02
N SER A 650 26.21 11.84 4.88
CA SER A 650 26.37 10.66 5.75
C SER A 650 26.10 9.33 5.04
N GLY A 651 25.60 9.36 3.81
CA GLY A 651 25.31 8.18 3.03
C GLY A 651 24.06 7.45 3.51
N THR A 652 24.18 6.16 3.82
CA THR A 652 23.06 5.37 4.38
C THR A 652 22.91 5.72 5.86
N PRO A 653 21.74 6.18 6.33
CA PRO A 653 21.55 6.51 7.75
C PRO A 653 21.68 5.25 8.62
N PRO A 654 22.42 5.30 9.74
CA PRO A 654 22.55 4.17 10.65
C PRO A 654 21.26 3.99 11.48
N LEU A 655 20.94 2.74 11.81
CA LEU A 655 20.01 2.44 12.90
C LEU A 655 20.66 2.81 14.24
N ARG A 656 19.89 3.42 15.15
CA ARG A 656 20.32 3.70 16.53
C ARG A 656 20.45 2.42 17.36
N ASN A 657 19.63 1.40 17.12
CA ASN A 657 19.63 0.12 17.85
C ASN A 657 19.80 -1.10 16.93
N PRO A 658 20.90 -1.23 16.16
CA PRO A 658 21.03 -2.25 15.12
C PRO A 658 20.92 -3.69 15.65
N ASP A 659 21.27 -3.96 16.90
CA ASP A 659 21.23 -5.29 17.52
C ASP A 659 19.83 -5.77 17.88
N LYS A 660 18.84 -4.87 18.00
CA LYS A 660 17.44 -5.23 18.27
C LYS A 660 16.73 -5.82 17.05
N HIS A 661 17.26 -5.60 15.85
CA HIS A 661 16.60 -5.90 14.59
C HIS A 661 17.17 -7.14 13.90
N SER A 662 16.32 -7.87 13.19
CA SER A 662 16.72 -9.10 12.50
C SER A 662 17.71 -8.84 11.34
N PRO A 663 18.49 -9.86 10.94
CA PRO A 663 19.27 -9.80 9.71
C PRO A 663 18.42 -9.55 8.45
N LEU A 664 17.13 -9.96 8.46
CA LEU A 664 16.22 -9.78 7.32
C LEU A 664 15.82 -8.31 7.16
N LEU A 665 15.39 -7.63 8.24
CA LEU A 665 15.09 -6.20 8.21
C LEU A 665 16.34 -5.38 7.84
N LYS A 666 17.50 -5.69 8.41
CA LYS A 666 18.77 -5.04 8.05
C LYS A 666 19.14 -5.26 6.57
N SER A 667 18.92 -6.45 6.02
CA SER A 667 19.12 -6.76 4.60
C SER A 667 18.16 -5.96 3.70
N PHE A 668 16.90 -5.83 4.10
CA PHE A 668 15.89 -5.05 3.39
C PHE A 668 16.25 -3.56 3.33
N LEU A 669 16.55 -2.96 4.49
CA LEU A 669 16.99 -1.56 4.59
C LEU A 669 18.25 -1.29 3.73
N ALA A 670 19.20 -2.22 3.71
CA ALA A 670 20.42 -2.12 2.90
C ALA A 670 20.17 -2.21 1.37
N ARG A 671 18.99 -2.63 0.92
CA ARG A 671 18.56 -2.58 -0.51
C ARG A 671 17.78 -1.31 -0.83
N CYS A 672 16.98 -0.82 0.11
CA CYS A 672 16.22 0.43 -0.02
C CYS A 672 17.12 1.68 0.05
N LEU A 673 18.06 1.71 0.99
CA LEU A 673 18.86 2.90 1.33
C LEU A 673 20.24 2.91 0.66
N ARG A 674 20.32 2.42 -0.58
CA ARG A 674 21.52 2.59 -1.42
C ARG A 674 21.62 4.03 -1.91
N VAL A 675 22.75 4.68 -1.61
CA VAL A 675 23.03 6.08 -1.98
C VAL A 675 23.12 6.26 -3.49
N ASP A 676 23.72 5.30 -4.19
CA ASP A 676 23.65 5.24 -5.65
C ASP A 676 22.26 4.72 -6.07
N ALA A 677 21.51 5.58 -6.77
CA ALA A 677 20.18 5.27 -7.26
C ALA A 677 20.18 4.12 -8.29
N GLU A 678 21.24 3.94 -9.08
CA GLU A 678 21.26 2.84 -10.06
C GLU A 678 21.41 1.47 -9.36
N GLN A 679 22.17 1.41 -8.26
CA GLN A 679 22.32 0.22 -7.40
C GLN A 679 21.14 0.02 -6.42
N ARG A 680 20.26 1.00 -6.25
CA ARG A 680 19.05 0.88 -5.43
C ARG A 680 18.04 -0.04 -6.12
N ALA A 681 17.40 -0.90 -5.34
CA ALA A 681 16.40 -1.86 -5.85
C ALA A 681 15.17 -1.16 -6.45
N SER A 682 14.49 -1.82 -7.40
CA SER A 682 13.13 -1.44 -7.81
C SER A 682 12.10 -2.02 -6.85
N ALA A 683 10.84 -1.55 -6.94
CA ALA A 683 9.73 -2.13 -6.20
C ALA A 683 9.57 -3.65 -6.48
N ASP A 684 9.66 -4.07 -7.73
CA ASP A 684 9.60 -5.49 -8.12
C ASP A 684 10.69 -6.32 -7.42
N ALA A 685 11.92 -5.81 -7.45
CA ALA A 685 13.06 -6.49 -6.86
C ALA A 685 13.00 -6.53 -5.32
N LEU A 686 12.23 -5.64 -4.68
CA LEU A 686 11.98 -5.65 -3.24
C LEU A 686 10.87 -6.60 -2.84
N LEU A 687 9.79 -6.72 -3.63
CA LEU A 687 8.70 -7.69 -3.37
C LEU A 687 9.22 -9.13 -3.29
N GLU A 688 10.27 -9.45 -4.05
CA GLU A 688 10.96 -10.74 -3.98
C GLU A 688 11.89 -10.93 -2.77
N HIS A 689 12.07 -9.92 -1.91
CA HIS A 689 12.96 -10.01 -0.75
C HIS A 689 12.33 -10.79 0.41
N GLU A 690 13.12 -11.67 1.02
CA GLU A 690 12.70 -12.53 2.13
C GLU A 690 12.03 -11.79 3.29
N PHE A 691 12.43 -10.55 3.58
CA PHE A 691 11.75 -9.73 4.59
C PHE A 691 10.28 -9.47 4.21
N LEU A 692 10.00 -9.04 2.98
CA LEU A 692 8.63 -8.77 2.54
C LEU A 692 7.79 -10.04 2.38
N LYS A 693 8.42 -11.17 2.03
CA LYS A 693 7.81 -12.52 2.04
C LYS A 693 7.50 -13.03 3.45
N SER A 694 8.24 -12.60 4.47
CA SER A 694 7.94 -12.93 5.88
C SER A 694 6.71 -12.20 6.42
N GLY A 695 6.36 -11.06 5.82
CA GLY A 695 5.04 -10.50 5.96
C GLY A 695 4.02 -11.34 5.18
N GLY A 696 2.92 -11.72 5.82
CA GLY A 696 1.74 -12.27 5.14
C GLY A 696 0.73 -11.19 4.77
N SER A 697 -0.25 -11.53 3.93
CA SER A 697 -1.47 -10.74 3.66
C SER A 697 -2.28 -10.43 4.94
N HIS A 698 -3.54 -9.97 4.82
CA HIS A 698 -4.48 -9.89 5.96
C HIS A 698 -4.87 -11.27 6.48
N ASP A 699 -3.89 -11.91 7.11
CA ASP A 699 -4.01 -13.02 8.02
C ASP A 699 -3.24 -12.60 9.27
N SER A 700 -3.97 -12.15 10.28
CA SER A 700 -3.49 -12.19 11.65
C SER A 700 -3.26 -13.65 12.00
N GLY A 701 -2.08 -14.19 11.66
CA GLY A 701 -1.74 -15.62 11.71
C GLY A 701 -1.85 -16.27 13.09
N GLU A 702 -2.15 -15.48 14.11
CA GLU A 702 -2.29 -15.87 15.52
C GLU A 702 -3.62 -15.41 16.15
N ALA A 703 -4.31 -14.41 15.59
CA ALA A 703 -5.58 -13.94 16.15
C ALA A 703 -6.76 -14.72 15.58
N GLU A 704 -7.62 -15.21 16.47
CA GLU A 704 -8.90 -15.81 16.12
C GLU A 704 -9.84 -14.78 15.47
N VAL A 705 -10.68 -15.25 14.55
CA VAL A 705 -11.71 -14.40 13.94
C VAL A 705 -12.79 -14.14 14.99
N PRO A 706 -13.11 -12.87 15.31
CA PRO A 706 -14.20 -12.56 16.23
C PRO A 706 -15.49 -13.18 15.71
N HIS A 707 -16.16 -13.98 16.54
CA HIS A 707 -17.34 -14.72 16.16
C HIS A 707 -18.35 -14.78 17.31
N VAL A 708 -19.63 -14.90 16.97
CA VAL A 708 -20.71 -15.16 17.91
C VAL A 708 -20.83 -16.67 18.10
N ARG A 709 -20.59 -17.13 19.33
CA ARG A 709 -20.75 -18.53 19.75
C ARG A 709 -22.10 -18.72 20.41
N THR A 710 -22.85 -19.72 19.93
CA THR A 710 -24.09 -20.22 20.55
C THR A 710 -24.05 -21.75 20.60
N TYR A 711 -24.91 -22.38 21.37
CA TYR A 711 -25.02 -23.85 21.40
C TYR A 711 -26.46 -24.31 21.60
N PHE A 712 -26.74 -25.55 21.20
CA PHE A 712 -28.00 -26.24 21.44
C PHE A 712 -27.80 -27.76 21.35
N TYR A 713 -28.86 -28.51 21.63
CA TYR A 713 -28.92 -29.95 21.36
C TYR A 713 -29.89 -30.24 20.21
N ALA A 714 -29.59 -31.27 19.43
CA ALA A 714 -30.38 -31.76 18.31
C ALA A 714 -30.68 -33.26 18.46
N GLY A 715 -31.90 -33.66 18.06
CA GLY A 715 -32.39 -35.02 18.25
C GLY A 715 -32.52 -35.42 19.72
N GLY A 716 -32.40 -36.73 19.94
CA GLY A 716 -32.61 -37.38 21.22
C GLY A 716 -34.01 -37.99 21.35
N GLU A 717 -34.11 -39.08 22.12
CA GLU A 717 -35.36 -39.81 22.38
C GLU A 717 -35.42 -40.24 23.85
N TYR A 718 -36.62 -40.18 24.46
CA TYR A 718 -36.82 -40.66 25.82
C TYR A 718 -36.96 -42.18 25.82
N ALA A 719 -36.26 -42.87 26.72
CA ALA A 719 -36.41 -44.30 26.97
C ALA A 719 -36.49 -44.58 28.47
N GLU A 720 -37.12 -45.70 28.84
CA GLU A 720 -37.23 -46.11 30.24
C GLU A 720 -35.88 -46.57 30.80
N ASP A 721 -35.57 -46.16 32.03
CA ASP A 721 -34.28 -46.45 32.70
C ASP A 721 -34.23 -47.82 33.40
N GLY A 722 -35.25 -48.66 33.19
CA GLY A 722 -35.44 -49.94 33.87
C GLY A 722 -35.83 -49.83 35.36
N LYS A 723 -36.06 -48.62 35.88
CA LYS A 723 -36.46 -48.33 37.27
C LYS A 723 -37.77 -47.53 37.36
N GLY A 724 -38.47 -47.37 36.24
CA GLY A 724 -39.69 -46.57 36.11
C GLY A 724 -39.44 -45.08 35.85
N GLY A 725 -38.18 -44.65 35.74
CA GLY A 725 -37.80 -43.33 35.23
C GLY A 725 -37.69 -43.33 33.71
N HIS A 726 -37.55 -42.15 33.13
CA HIS A 726 -37.21 -41.97 31.71
C HIS A 726 -35.97 -41.08 31.61
N LEU A 727 -35.00 -41.48 30.79
CA LEU A 727 -33.80 -40.70 30.46
C LEU A 727 -33.86 -40.28 29.00
N LEU A 728 -33.13 -39.21 28.64
CA LEU A 728 -33.00 -38.73 27.26
C LEU A 728 -31.70 -39.27 26.68
N HIS A 729 -31.82 -40.04 25.60
CA HIS A 729 -30.72 -40.77 24.95
C HIS A 729 -30.47 -40.26 23.54
N ASN A 730 -29.29 -40.56 22.98
CA ASN A 730 -28.94 -40.33 21.57
C ASN A 730 -28.98 -38.86 21.07
N GLN A 731 -28.97 -37.87 21.97
CA GLN A 731 -28.91 -36.44 21.65
C GLN A 731 -27.53 -36.01 21.12
N MET A 732 -27.49 -35.08 20.19
CA MET A 732 -26.27 -34.46 19.63
C MET A 732 -26.08 -33.05 20.18
N TYR A 733 -24.94 -32.76 20.80
CA TYR A 733 -24.53 -31.42 21.19
C TYR A 733 -24.01 -30.68 19.96
N VAL A 734 -24.44 -29.44 19.78
CA VAL A 734 -24.11 -28.62 18.62
C VAL A 734 -23.67 -27.25 19.07
N GLU A 735 -22.43 -26.92 18.74
CA GLU A 735 -21.85 -25.58 18.88
C GLU A 735 -21.95 -24.86 17.54
N LYS A 736 -22.56 -23.67 17.53
CA LYS A 736 -22.73 -22.84 16.35
C LYS A 736 -21.86 -21.59 16.46
N LEU A 737 -20.98 -21.42 15.49
CA LEU A 737 -20.03 -20.32 15.37
C LEU A 737 -20.38 -19.48 14.13
N VAL A 738 -20.54 -18.18 14.31
CA VAL A 738 -20.91 -17.23 13.24
C VAL A 738 -19.89 -16.08 13.20
N PRO A 739 -19.20 -15.81 12.08
CA PRO A 739 -18.25 -14.70 12.00
C PRO A 739 -18.93 -13.37 12.34
N ALA A 740 -18.33 -12.59 13.24
CA ALA A 740 -18.89 -11.30 13.70
C ALA A 740 -19.01 -10.23 12.59
N PRO A 741 -18.15 -10.20 11.55
CA PRO A 741 -18.38 -9.35 10.37
C PRO A 741 -19.61 -9.75 9.52
N GLY A 742 -20.22 -10.91 9.80
CA GLY A 742 -21.29 -11.51 9.01
C GLY A 742 -20.83 -12.75 8.23
N VAL A 743 -21.80 -13.59 7.87
CA VAL A 743 -21.57 -14.78 7.03
C VAL A 743 -21.50 -14.35 5.57
N THR A 744 -20.44 -14.73 4.86
CA THR A 744 -20.28 -14.46 3.41
C THR A 744 -20.52 -15.70 2.55
N GLN A 745 -20.38 -16.91 3.11
CA GLN A 745 -20.64 -18.16 2.39
C GLN A 745 -22.09 -18.62 2.57
N LYS A 746 -22.77 -18.89 1.44
CA LYS A 746 -24.20 -19.27 1.38
C LYS A 746 -24.54 -20.54 2.18
N TRP A 747 -23.64 -21.53 2.15
CA TRP A 747 -23.85 -22.86 2.70
C TRP A 747 -22.99 -23.05 3.96
N PRO A 748 -23.56 -23.34 5.14
CA PRO A 748 -22.80 -23.60 6.35
C PRO A 748 -22.09 -24.96 6.29
N ILE A 749 -21.10 -25.14 7.15
CA ILE A 749 -20.34 -26.40 7.29
C ILE A 749 -20.66 -27.04 8.64
N VAL A 750 -20.92 -28.35 8.64
CA VAL A 750 -21.05 -29.16 9.86
C VAL A 750 -19.82 -30.08 9.99
N LEU A 751 -19.07 -29.96 11.08
CA LEU A 751 -17.85 -30.71 11.37
C LEU A 751 -18.14 -31.84 12.38
N MET A 752 -17.88 -33.09 11.99
CA MET A 752 -18.14 -34.30 12.77
C MET A 752 -16.83 -35.08 13.00
N HIS A 753 -16.48 -35.29 14.27
CA HIS A 753 -15.17 -35.81 14.67
C HIS A 753 -15.09 -37.35 14.64
N GLY A 754 -13.89 -37.90 14.47
CA GLY A 754 -13.63 -39.34 14.58
C GLY A 754 -13.80 -39.91 16.00
N ASN A 755 -13.70 -41.24 16.12
CA ASN A 755 -14.18 -42.00 17.28
C ASN A 755 -13.77 -41.41 18.65
N CYS A 756 -12.52 -41.55 19.11
CA CYS A 756 -12.13 -41.17 20.48
C CYS A 756 -11.99 -39.66 20.74
N MET A 757 -12.45 -38.81 19.82
CA MET A 757 -12.29 -37.35 19.84
C MET A 757 -13.57 -36.64 20.27
N THR A 758 -13.54 -35.31 20.24
CA THR A 758 -14.72 -34.45 20.43
C THR A 758 -14.71 -33.32 19.39
N GLY A 759 -15.74 -32.46 19.38
CA GLY A 759 -15.76 -31.29 18.52
C GLY A 759 -14.59 -30.32 18.74
N THR A 760 -13.95 -30.34 19.93
CA THR A 760 -12.82 -29.43 20.24
C THR A 760 -11.60 -29.65 19.34
N ASN A 761 -11.43 -30.85 18.80
CA ASN A 761 -10.35 -31.19 17.87
C ASN A 761 -10.44 -30.44 16.52
N PHE A 762 -11.58 -29.80 16.20
CA PHE A 762 -11.67 -28.86 15.07
C PHE A 762 -11.44 -27.40 15.44
N LEU A 763 -11.52 -27.04 16.72
CA LEU A 763 -11.32 -25.67 17.21
C LEU A 763 -9.83 -25.32 17.26
N ASN A 764 -9.04 -26.17 17.92
CA ASN A 764 -7.60 -25.97 18.09
C ASN A 764 -6.82 -27.27 17.90
N LYS A 765 -5.58 -27.12 17.47
CA LYS A 765 -4.59 -28.19 17.40
C LYS A 765 -3.94 -28.41 18.77
N PRO A 766 -3.42 -29.61 19.04
CA PRO A 766 -2.78 -29.92 20.33
C PRO A 766 -1.49 -29.13 20.59
N ASP A 767 -0.90 -28.49 19.57
CA ASP A 767 0.22 -27.56 19.70
C ASP A 767 -0.22 -26.11 20.04
N GLY A 768 -1.52 -25.89 20.25
CA GLY A 768 -2.11 -24.56 20.47
C GLY A 768 -2.46 -23.81 19.17
N GLY A 769 -2.13 -24.35 18.00
CA GLY A 769 -2.45 -23.76 16.71
C GLY A 769 -3.96 -23.72 16.41
N ARG A 770 -4.35 -22.93 15.40
CA ARG A 770 -5.73 -22.88 14.90
C ARG A 770 -6.15 -24.22 14.29
N GLY A 771 -7.39 -24.62 14.54
CA GLY A 771 -8.04 -25.74 13.88
C GLY A 771 -8.88 -25.31 12.67
N TRP A 772 -9.40 -26.29 11.94
CA TRP A 772 -10.17 -26.05 10.71
C TRP A 772 -11.45 -25.22 10.92
N ALA A 773 -12.06 -25.22 12.12
CA ALA A 773 -13.22 -24.38 12.41
C ALA A 773 -12.87 -22.89 12.28
N SER A 774 -11.72 -22.48 12.80
CA SER A 774 -11.20 -21.11 12.71
C SER A 774 -10.90 -20.71 11.26
N ASP A 775 -10.31 -21.62 10.48
CA ASP A 775 -10.02 -21.38 9.06
C ASP A 775 -11.29 -21.22 8.22
N PHE A 776 -12.32 -22.06 8.45
CA PHE A 776 -13.62 -21.91 7.79
C PHE A 776 -14.36 -20.64 8.23
N LEU A 777 -14.31 -20.26 9.51
CA LEU A 777 -14.88 -18.99 9.99
C LEU A 777 -14.22 -17.78 9.28
N ARG A 778 -12.90 -17.81 9.10
CA ARG A 778 -12.14 -16.79 8.39
C ARG A 778 -12.46 -16.72 6.90
N GLN A 779 -12.75 -17.85 6.28
CA GLN A 779 -13.26 -17.94 4.90
C GLN A 779 -14.75 -17.51 4.80
N GLY A 780 -15.37 -17.12 5.91
CA GLY A 780 -16.71 -16.53 5.99
C GLY A 780 -17.85 -17.54 6.08
N TYR A 781 -17.54 -18.80 6.42
CA TYR A 781 -18.55 -19.84 6.64
C TYR A 781 -19.22 -19.66 8.01
N GLU A 782 -20.50 -20.00 8.08
CA GLU A 782 -21.17 -20.35 9.33
C GLU A 782 -20.81 -21.81 9.66
N VAL A 783 -20.27 -22.06 10.86
CA VAL A 783 -19.69 -23.36 11.21
C VAL A 783 -20.46 -23.97 12.39
N TYR A 784 -20.81 -25.24 12.25
CA TYR A 784 -21.44 -26.07 13.26
C TYR A 784 -20.46 -27.17 13.67
N VAL A 785 -20.03 -27.17 14.93
CA VAL A 785 -19.14 -28.17 15.50
C VAL A 785 -19.96 -29.05 16.43
N VAL A 786 -20.01 -30.36 16.18
CA VAL A 786 -20.82 -31.29 16.98
C VAL A 786 -19.95 -32.16 17.87
N ASP A 787 -20.49 -32.56 19.03
CA ASP A 787 -20.07 -33.83 19.65
C ASP A 787 -21.09 -34.88 19.19
N GLN A 788 -20.62 -36.02 18.66
CA GLN A 788 -21.52 -37.08 18.21
C GLN A 788 -22.36 -37.65 19.38
N PRO A 789 -23.50 -38.31 19.15
CA PRO A 789 -24.23 -39.00 20.22
C PRO A 789 -23.34 -39.93 21.05
N LEU A 790 -23.64 -40.02 22.35
CA LEU A 790 -22.89 -40.86 23.31
C LEU A 790 -21.40 -40.46 23.43
N ARG A 791 -21.12 -39.16 23.38
CA ARG A 791 -19.80 -38.52 23.44
C ARG A 791 -19.80 -37.21 24.22
N ALA A 792 -18.86 -37.04 25.15
CA ALA A 792 -18.56 -35.75 25.77
C ALA A 792 -19.81 -34.98 26.24
N ARG A 793 -20.18 -33.85 25.59
CA ARG A 793 -21.38 -33.07 25.96
C ARG A 793 -22.69 -33.76 25.54
N SER A 794 -22.64 -34.62 24.53
CA SER A 794 -23.67 -35.61 24.19
C SER A 794 -23.58 -36.83 25.11
N ALA A 795 -23.96 -36.66 26.38
CA ALA A 795 -23.78 -37.69 27.41
C ALA A 795 -24.24 -39.10 27.00
N TRP A 796 -23.45 -40.11 27.39
CA TRP A 796 -23.82 -41.53 27.34
C TRP A 796 -24.50 -41.93 28.65
N HIS A 797 -25.61 -42.68 28.58
CA HIS A 797 -26.24 -43.27 29.75
C HIS A 797 -26.01 -44.80 29.79
N PRO A 798 -25.93 -45.42 30.99
CA PRO A 798 -25.76 -46.86 31.12
C PRO A 798 -26.83 -47.65 30.35
N GLY A 799 -26.38 -48.49 29.41
CA GLY A 799 -27.24 -49.26 28.50
C GLY A 799 -27.24 -48.74 27.05
N ASP A 800 -26.77 -47.52 26.79
CA ASP A 800 -26.75 -46.95 25.43
C ASP A 800 -25.72 -47.65 24.53
N GLY A 801 -26.19 -48.56 23.68
CA GLY A 801 -25.42 -49.26 22.65
C GLY A 801 -24.35 -50.25 23.15
N ALA A 802 -23.88 -50.11 24.39
CA ALA A 802 -22.90 -50.96 25.05
C ALA A 802 -23.11 -50.99 26.58
N PRO A 803 -22.68 -52.06 27.29
CA PRO A 803 -22.78 -52.15 28.75
C PRO A 803 -21.83 -51.20 29.50
N SER A 804 -20.72 -50.79 28.85
CA SER A 804 -19.77 -49.81 29.36
C SER A 804 -19.02 -49.15 28.20
N PRO A 805 -18.54 -47.91 28.35
CA PRO A 805 -17.73 -47.26 27.33
C PRO A 805 -16.28 -47.77 27.36
N SER A 806 -15.65 -47.79 26.20
CA SER A 806 -14.23 -48.15 26.00
C SER A 806 -13.35 -46.90 25.87
N ALA A 807 -12.05 -47.05 26.10
CA ALA A 807 -11.04 -46.03 25.84
C ALA A 807 -9.83 -46.66 25.15
N TYR A 808 -9.05 -45.86 24.43
CA TYR A 808 -7.79 -46.32 23.82
C TYR A 808 -6.61 -46.04 24.78
N PRO A 809 -5.68 -46.99 24.95
CA PRO A 809 -4.44 -46.74 25.69
C PRO A 809 -3.49 -45.83 24.89
N ALA A 810 -2.59 -45.15 25.59
CA ALA A 810 -1.66 -44.17 25.01
C ALA A 810 -0.76 -44.78 23.93
N GLU A 811 -0.32 -46.03 24.10
CA GLU A 811 0.49 -46.76 23.13
C GLU A 811 -0.24 -46.96 21.79
N LEU A 812 -1.56 -47.20 21.82
CA LEU A 812 -2.36 -47.37 20.60
C LEU A 812 -2.54 -46.02 19.88
N LEU A 813 -2.80 -44.94 20.64
CA LEU A 813 -2.91 -43.60 20.06
C LEU A 813 -1.57 -43.13 19.47
N ARG A 814 -0.45 -43.44 20.15
CA ARG A 814 0.90 -43.26 19.61
C ARG A 814 1.09 -44.02 18.31
N ASP A 815 0.95 -45.34 18.35
CA ASP A 815 1.33 -46.23 17.25
C ASP A 815 0.43 -46.14 16.02
N ARG A 816 -0.78 -45.57 16.16
CA ARG A 816 -1.74 -45.42 15.05
C ARG A 816 -1.91 -43.99 14.55
N PHE A 817 -1.75 -42.97 15.40
CA PHE A 817 -2.20 -41.61 15.06
C PHE A 817 -1.07 -40.57 15.11
N THR A 818 -0.29 -40.52 16.19
CA THR A 818 0.66 -39.42 16.43
C THR A 818 2.11 -39.76 16.07
N ALA A 819 2.51 -41.03 16.24
CA ALA A 819 3.82 -41.54 15.85
C ALA A 819 3.72 -42.99 15.29
N PRO A 820 3.04 -43.20 14.15
CA PRO A 820 3.00 -44.50 13.46
C PRO A 820 4.33 -44.91 12.79
N ARG A 821 5.22 -43.96 12.45
CA ARG A 821 6.48 -44.24 11.74
C ARG A 821 7.42 -45.22 12.45
N PRO A 822 7.61 -45.18 13.78
CA PRO A 822 8.35 -46.20 14.53
C PRO A 822 7.61 -47.54 14.64
N SER A 823 6.27 -47.54 14.73
CA SER A 823 5.47 -48.75 14.92
C SER A 823 5.42 -49.63 13.68
N LYS A 824 5.41 -49.02 12.48
CA LYS A 824 5.37 -49.69 11.16
C LYS A 824 4.25 -50.73 11.05
N GLN A 825 3.11 -50.51 11.71
CA GLN A 825 1.98 -51.43 11.71
C GLN A 825 1.34 -51.62 10.31
N TRP A 826 1.59 -50.69 9.38
CA TRP A 826 1.28 -50.82 7.95
C TRP A 826 2.43 -50.22 7.10
N PRO A 827 2.59 -50.60 5.82
CA PRO A 827 3.75 -50.22 5.01
C PRO A 827 3.96 -48.70 4.89
N GLN A 828 2.88 -47.95 4.71
CA GLN A 828 2.88 -46.52 4.46
C GLN A 828 3.22 -45.68 5.71
N ALA A 829 3.10 -46.24 6.92
CA ALA A 829 3.41 -45.56 8.17
C ALA A 829 4.82 -44.94 8.19
N ALA A 830 5.76 -45.55 7.45
CA ALA A 830 7.13 -45.08 7.30
C ALA A 830 7.26 -43.65 6.74
N MET A 831 6.25 -43.15 6.02
CA MET A 831 6.23 -41.84 5.38
C MET A 831 5.80 -40.71 6.33
N HIS A 832 5.29 -41.02 7.52
CA HIS A 832 4.73 -40.00 8.43
C HIS A 832 5.79 -39.04 8.98
N THR A 833 5.54 -37.73 8.84
CA THR A 833 6.46 -36.65 9.27
C THR A 833 5.74 -35.41 9.85
N GLN A 834 4.43 -35.27 9.62
CA GLN A 834 3.73 -34.00 9.83
C GLN A 834 3.17 -33.80 11.25
N TRP A 835 3.30 -34.75 12.17
CA TRP A 835 2.86 -34.55 13.56
C TRP A 835 3.66 -33.44 14.26
N PRO A 836 3.01 -32.45 14.93
CA PRO A 836 3.69 -31.47 15.77
C PRO A 836 4.26 -32.12 17.03
N GLY A 837 5.58 -31.98 17.25
CA GLY A 837 6.29 -32.65 18.34
C GLY A 837 6.86 -34.02 17.96
N ALA A 838 7.08 -34.85 18.98
CA ALA A 838 7.59 -36.23 18.85
C ALA A 838 6.45 -37.27 18.81
N GLY A 839 5.24 -36.92 19.26
CA GLY A 839 4.05 -37.78 19.18
C GLY A 839 4.06 -38.96 20.14
N VAL A 840 4.79 -38.87 21.26
CA VAL A 840 4.99 -39.93 22.26
C VAL A 840 4.64 -39.42 23.67
N MET A 841 4.32 -40.31 24.62
CA MET A 841 4.07 -39.94 26.02
C MET A 841 5.17 -39.04 26.61
N GLY A 842 4.80 -37.93 27.23
CA GLY A 842 5.73 -36.93 27.78
C GLY A 842 6.15 -35.84 26.78
N ASP A 843 5.76 -35.93 25.52
CA ASP A 843 5.74 -34.79 24.60
C ASP A 843 4.48 -33.95 24.88
N PRO A 844 4.59 -32.65 25.22
CA PRO A 844 3.45 -31.81 25.53
C PRO A 844 2.33 -31.84 24.48
N VAL A 845 2.68 -32.01 23.20
CA VAL A 845 1.69 -32.06 22.11
C VAL A 845 0.96 -33.40 22.06
N PHE A 846 1.65 -34.51 22.33
CA PHE A 846 0.99 -35.81 22.48
C PHE A 846 0.10 -35.83 23.72
N ASP A 847 0.60 -35.35 24.86
CA ASP A 847 -0.12 -35.37 26.12
C ASP A 847 -1.38 -34.47 26.04
N ALA A 848 -1.30 -33.32 25.36
CA ALA A 848 -2.46 -32.47 25.06
C ALA A 848 -3.48 -33.14 24.13
N PHE A 849 -3.03 -33.84 23.08
CA PHE A 849 -3.91 -34.63 22.22
C PHE A 849 -4.59 -35.76 23.02
N TYR A 850 -3.84 -36.54 23.79
CA TYR A 850 -4.37 -37.62 24.63
C TYR A 850 -5.41 -37.10 25.62
N ALA A 851 -5.13 -35.96 26.28
CA ALA A 851 -6.05 -35.31 27.22
C ALA A 851 -7.36 -34.80 26.56
N SER A 852 -7.38 -34.57 25.24
CA SER A 852 -8.59 -34.24 24.48
C SER A 852 -9.46 -35.47 24.13
N THR A 853 -8.93 -36.69 24.31
CA THR A 853 -9.67 -37.91 23.98
C THR A 853 -10.64 -38.31 25.08
N VAL A 854 -11.72 -38.98 24.70
CA VAL A 854 -12.81 -39.39 25.61
C VAL A 854 -13.31 -40.81 25.31
N PRO A 855 -13.93 -41.48 26.29
CA PRO A 855 -14.49 -42.82 26.10
C PRO A 855 -15.55 -42.90 24.99
N PHE A 856 -15.68 -44.09 24.37
CA PHE A 856 -16.56 -44.40 23.24
C PHE A 856 -17.45 -45.64 23.45
N VAL A 857 -18.54 -45.71 22.71
CA VAL A 857 -19.34 -46.93 22.51
C VAL A 857 -18.83 -47.69 21.28
N ASN A 858 -18.55 -49.00 21.44
CA ASN A 858 -18.01 -49.88 20.38
C ASN A 858 -19.05 -50.41 19.39
N ASN A 859 -20.32 -50.04 19.55
CA ASN A 859 -21.42 -50.49 18.71
C ASN A 859 -21.62 -49.51 17.54
N GLU A 860 -20.93 -49.78 16.43
CA GLU A 860 -20.94 -48.92 15.23
C GLU A 860 -22.33 -48.76 14.63
N ALA A 861 -23.15 -49.82 14.60
CA ALA A 861 -24.51 -49.75 14.06
C ALA A 861 -25.42 -48.83 14.90
N HIS A 862 -25.33 -48.92 16.24
CA HIS A 862 -26.04 -48.02 17.15
C HIS A 862 -25.56 -46.57 16.98
N GLN A 863 -24.24 -46.35 16.95
CA GLN A 863 -23.67 -45.00 16.77
C GLN A 863 -24.07 -44.37 15.44
N GLN A 864 -24.02 -45.14 14.34
CA GLN A 864 -24.43 -44.68 13.02
C GLN A 864 -25.93 -44.32 12.96
N LEU A 865 -26.81 -45.14 13.56
CA LEU A 865 -28.25 -44.85 13.64
C LEU A 865 -28.55 -43.62 14.52
N ALA A 866 -27.90 -43.51 15.69
CA ALA A 866 -28.03 -42.35 16.56
C ALA A 866 -27.55 -41.05 15.86
N ALA A 867 -26.39 -41.10 15.21
CA ALA A 867 -25.85 -39.99 14.44
C ALA A 867 -26.74 -39.60 13.25
N GLN A 868 -27.35 -40.58 12.56
CA GLN A 868 -28.32 -40.33 11.48
C GLN A 868 -29.57 -39.61 12.01
N LYS A 869 -30.21 -40.12 13.09
CA LYS A 869 -31.40 -39.50 13.70
C LYS A 869 -31.12 -38.07 14.17
N ALA A 870 -30.06 -37.88 14.95
CA ALA A 870 -29.74 -36.58 15.54
C ALA A 870 -29.20 -35.59 14.49
N GLY A 871 -28.44 -36.08 13.50
CA GLY A 871 -27.99 -35.30 12.36
C GLY A 871 -29.14 -34.83 11.46
N ALA A 872 -30.16 -35.66 11.22
CA ALA A 872 -31.36 -35.26 10.50
C ALA A 872 -32.10 -34.13 11.25
N ALA A 873 -32.29 -34.27 12.57
CA ALA A 873 -32.89 -33.24 13.40
C ALA A 873 -32.06 -31.94 13.46
N LEU A 874 -30.73 -32.04 13.37
CA LEU A 874 -29.85 -30.88 13.21
C LEU A 874 -30.09 -30.18 11.87
N LEU A 875 -30.14 -30.90 10.75
CA LEU A 875 -30.39 -30.30 9.44
C LEU A 875 -31.77 -29.63 9.37
N ASP A 876 -32.80 -30.28 9.90
CA ASP A 876 -34.15 -29.71 9.99
C ASP A 876 -34.17 -28.40 10.78
N ARG A 877 -33.38 -28.32 11.87
CA ARG A 877 -33.22 -27.12 12.68
C ARG A 877 -32.34 -26.02 12.04
N ILE A 878 -31.40 -26.40 11.16
CA ILE A 878 -30.63 -25.44 10.36
C ILE A 878 -31.52 -24.83 9.26
N GLY A 879 -32.46 -25.61 8.70
CA GLY A 879 -33.50 -25.15 7.77
C GLY A 879 -32.99 -24.72 6.38
N LYS A 880 -31.72 -24.96 6.07
CA LYS A 880 -31.09 -24.67 4.76
C LYS A 880 -30.05 -25.74 4.41
N PRO A 881 -29.75 -25.98 3.12
CA PRO A 881 -28.74 -26.94 2.70
C PRO A 881 -27.34 -26.64 3.27
N VAL A 882 -26.63 -27.69 3.68
CA VAL A 882 -25.30 -27.60 4.32
C VAL A 882 -24.24 -28.39 3.58
N VAL A 883 -22.97 -28.19 3.93
CA VAL A 883 -21.86 -29.11 3.64
C VAL A 883 -21.57 -29.94 4.89
N LEU A 884 -21.56 -31.26 4.74
CA LEU A 884 -21.27 -32.19 5.83
C LEU A 884 -19.82 -32.68 5.73
N LEU A 885 -19.03 -32.54 6.80
CA LEU A 885 -17.65 -33.03 6.89
C LEU A 885 -17.51 -34.01 8.05
N GLY A 886 -17.14 -35.26 7.75
CA GLY A 886 -16.94 -36.32 8.74
C GLY A 886 -15.54 -36.92 8.65
N HIS A 887 -14.90 -37.15 9.80
CA HIS A 887 -13.59 -37.81 9.92
C HIS A 887 -13.69 -39.23 10.46
N SER A 888 -12.91 -40.18 9.93
CA SER A 888 -12.74 -41.53 10.50
C SER A 888 -14.09 -42.26 10.66
N GLN A 889 -14.45 -42.66 11.89
CA GLN A 889 -15.78 -43.20 12.24
C GLN A 889 -16.93 -42.31 11.72
N ALA A 890 -16.83 -40.99 11.90
CA ALA A 890 -17.85 -40.06 11.44
C ALA A 890 -17.86 -39.86 9.91
N GLY A 891 -16.87 -40.38 9.17
CA GLY A 891 -16.93 -40.41 7.70
C GLY A 891 -18.10 -41.22 7.13
N ALA A 892 -18.69 -42.13 7.93
CA ALA A 892 -19.92 -42.83 7.57
C ALA A 892 -21.20 -41.98 7.78
N TYR A 893 -21.15 -40.90 8.58
CA TYR A 893 -22.36 -40.15 8.96
C TYR A 893 -22.89 -39.22 7.86
N PRO A 894 -22.07 -38.48 7.09
CA PRO A 894 -22.58 -37.61 6.02
C PRO A 894 -23.46 -38.33 4.99
N PRO A 895 -23.11 -39.53 4.47
CA PRO A 895 -24.00 -40.28 3.58
C PRO A 895 -25.28 -40.75 4.30
N LEU A 896 -25.18 -41.27 5.53
CA LEU A 896 -26.36 -41.73 6.29
C LEU A 896 -27.36 -40.60 6.57
N ILE A 897 -26.88 -39.42 6.97
CA ILE A 897 -27.72 -38.23 7.20
C ILE A 897 -28.30 -37.73 5.86
N THR A 898 -27.52 -37.77 4.79
CA THR A 898 -27.99 -37.43 3.43
C THR A 898 -29.08 -38.39 2.96
N ASP A 899 -29.07 -39.66 3.39
CA ASP A 899 -30.07 -40.66 2.97
C ASP A 899 -31.48 -40.29 3.45
N VAL A 900 -31.58 -39.75 4.66
CA VAL A 900 -32.84 -39.32 5.29
C VAL A 900 -33.17 -37.84 5.06
N ARG A 901 -32.20 -37.01 4.64
CA ARG A 901 -32.37 -35.57 4.35
C ARG A 901 -31.63 -35.12 3.07
N PRO A 902 -31.89 -35.73 1.90
CA PRO A 902 -31.11 -35.45 0.69
C PRO A 902 -31.24 -34.00 0.22
N HIS A 903 -32.36 -33.33 0.47
CA HIS A 903 -32.55 -31.93 0.06
C HIS A 903 -31.79 -30.92 0.92
N LEU A 904 -31.33 -31.29 2.12
CA LEU A 904 -30.60 -30.42 3.05
C LEU A 904 -29.08 -30.63 3.02
N VAL A 905 -28.57 -31.44 2.10
CA VAL A 905 -27.12 -31.63 1.91
C VAL A 905 -26.71 -31.22 0.49
N ARG A 906 -25.79 -30.25 0.42
CA ARG A 906 -25.25 -29.69 -0.83
C ARG A 906 -24.03 -30.46 -1.31
N ALA A 907 -23.12 -30.82 -0.41
CA ALA A 907 -21.91 -31.60 -0.66
C ALA A 907 -21.47 -32.35 0.61
N MET A 908 -20.64 -33.39 0.43
CA MET A 908 -20.09 -34.19 1.53
C MET A 908 -18.56 -34.27 1.42
N VAL A 909 -17.86 -34.18 2.55
CA VAL A 909 -16.41 -34.40 2.67
C VAL A 909 -16.16 -35.50 3.70
N LEU A 910 -15.57 -36.60 3.24
CA LEU A 910 -15.25 -37.77 4.04
C LEU A 910 -13.74 -37.80 4.21
N VAL A 911 -13.23 -37.34 5.36
CA VAL A 911 -11.80 -37.38 5.66
C VAL A 911 -11.48 -38.76 6.23
N GLU A 912 -10.88 -39.62 5.43
CA GLU A 912 -10.54 -41.00 5.77
C GLU A 912 -11.72 -41.76 6.40
N PRO A 913 -12.82 -42.01 5.65
CA PRO A 913 -13.98 -42.73 6.17
C PRO A 913 -13.61 -44.16 6.55
N LYS A 914 -14.20 -44.68 7.64
CA LYS A 914 -13.99 -46.07 8.08
C LYS A 914 -14.39 -47.08 6.98
N GLY A 915 -13.41 -47.82 6.47
CA GLY A 915 -13.53 -48.83 5.42
C GLY A 915 -12.64 -50.04 5.71
N PRO A 916 -12.29 -50.87 4.69
CA PRO A 916 -12.89 -50.94 3.35
C PRO A 916 -14.37 -51.37 3.38
N PRO A 917 -15.04 -51.48 2.22
CA PRO A 917 -16.37 -52.07 2.16
C PRO A 917 -16.40 -53.52 2.67
N PHE A 918 -17.49 -53.91 3.34
CA PHE A 918 -17.83 -55.28 3.80
C PHE A 918 -16.87 -55.96 4.80
N GLN A 919 -15.77 -55.32 5.19
CA GLN A 919 -14.81 -55.87 6.16
C GLN A 919 -14.02 -54.79 6.90
N GLU A 920 -13.36 -55.15 7.99
CA GLU A 920 -12.23 -54.37 8.52
C GLU A 920 -10.95 -54.72 7.73
N ALA A 921 -9.96 -53.83 7.76
CA ALA A 921 -8.61 -54.11 7.26
C ALA A 921 -7.54 -53.52 8.19
N VAL A 922 -6.27 -53.79 7.87
CA VAL A 922 -5.04 -53.39 8.59
C VAL A 922 -4.92 -53.97 10.01
N PHE A 923 -5.88 -53.72 10.89
CA PHE A 923 -5.85 -54.15 12.30
C PHE A 923 -6.75 -55.36 12.60
N SER A 924 -7.57 -55.78 11.65
CA SER A 924 -8.48 -56.93 11.74
C SER A 924 -8.93 -57.34 10.33
N GLY A 925 -9.21 -58.63 10.13
CA GLY A 925 -9.84 -59.16 8.90
C GLY A 925 -11.31 -59.56 9.11
N ARG A 926 -11.96 -59.01 10.14
CA ARG A 926 -13.35 -59.36 10.50
C ARG A 926 -14.33 -58.78 9.47
N LYS A 927 -15.27 -59.61 8.97
CA LYS A 927 -16.45 -59.13 8.24
C LYS A 927 -17.24 -58.13 9.10
N SER A 928 -17.58 -56.99 8.51
CA SER A 928 -18.29 -55.87 9.15
C SER A 928 -18.96 -55.03 8.06
N LYS A 929 -19.63 -53.92 8.40
CA LYS A 929 -20.20 -53.01 7.41
C LYS A 929 -21.04 -53.74 6.32
N PRO A 930 -22.04 -54.56 6.70
CA PRO A 930 -22.79 -55.39 5.75
C PRO A 930 -23.45 -54.58 4.62
N TRP A 931 -23.75 -53.30 4.84
CA TRP A 931 -24.39 -52.41 3.87
C TRP A 931 -23.40 -51.68 2.96
N GLY A 932 -22.22 -52.26 2.69
CA GLY A 932 -21.15 -51.64 1.92
C GLY A 932 -20.10 -51.04 2.85
N ILE A 933 -20.12 -49.72 3.05
CA ILE A 933 -19.22 -49.03 4.00
C ILE A 933 -19.92 -48.68 5.32
N PHE A 934 -21.14 -49.18 5.54
CA PHE A 934 -22.00 -48.84 6.68
C PHE A 934 -22.39 -50.09 7.48
N ASP A 935 -22.39 -49.96 8.80
CA ASP A 935 -22.93 -50.96 9.74
C ASP A 935 -24.43 -50.75 9.98
N ALA A 936 -24.92 -49.53 9.85
CA ALA A 936 -26.35 -49.21 9.80
C ALA A 936 -26.94 -49.41 8.39
N PRO A 937 -28.24 -49.77 8.27
CA PRO A 937 -28.94 -49.81 6.99
C PRO A 937 -28.94 -48.46 6.26
N ILE A 938 -28.86 -48.52 4.93
CA ILE A 938 -28.92 -47.36 4.02
C ILE A 938 -29.77 -47.70 2.78
N THR A 939 -30.43 -46.71 2.17
CA THR A 939 -31.43 -46.96 1.11
C THR A 939 -30.80 -47.30 -0.24
N TYR A 940 -30.99 -48.54 -0.67
CA TYR A 940 -30.59 -49.02 -2.00
C TYR A 940 -31.73 -49.04 -3.02
N GLU A 941 -31.37 -48.94 -4.30
CA GLU A 941 -32.22 -49.18 -5.46
C GLU A 941 -31.48 -50.11 -6.45
N PRO A 942 -32.00 -51.32 -6.75
CA PRO A 942 -33.19 -51.94 -6.14
C PRO A 942 -33.04 -52.22 -4.63
N PRO A 943 -34.15 -52.25 -3.84
CA PRO A 943 -34.10 -52.36 -2.38
C PRO A 943 -33.38 -53.60 -1.84
N VAL A 944 -32.45 -53.38 -0.91
CA VAL A 944 -31.77 -54.45 -0.13
C VAL A 944 -32.63 -54.77 1.10
N THR A 945 -32.97 -56.03 1.27
CA THR A 945 -33.70 -56.56 2.43
C THR A 945 -32.81 -57.42 3.33
N ASP A 946 -31.89 -58.16 2.72
CA ASP A 946 -30.85 -58.93 3.39
C ASP A 946 -29.51 -58.62 2.69
N PRO A 947 -28.59 -57.87 3.33
CA PRO A 947 -27.34 -57.47 2.70
C PRO A 947 -26.39 -58.64 2.38
N GLU A 948 -26.49 -59.80 3.04
CA GLU A 948 -25.63 -60.95 2.69
C GLU A 948 -26.12 -61.66 1.43
N ARG A 949 -27.43 -61.67 1.18
CA ARG A 949 -28.04 -62.26 -0.02
C ARG A 949 -28.12 -61.28 -1.20
N ASP A 950 -28.51 -60.04 -0.92
CA ASP A 950 -28.91 -59.07 -1.94
C ASP A 950 -27.72 -58.26 -2.49
N LEU A 951 -26.63 -58.10 -1.73
CA LEU A 951 -25.37 -57.50 -2.17
C LEU A 951 -24.37 -58.63 -2.47
N VAL A 952 -24.45 -59.21 -3.67
CA VAL A 952 -23.51 -60.24 -4.13
C VAL A 952 -22.11 -59.64 -4.21
N LYS A 953 -21.11 -60.29 -3.60
CA LYS A 953 -19.76 -59.75 -3.37
C LYS A 953 -18.69 -60.46 -4.22
N VAL A 954 -17.73 -59.69 -4.72
CA VAL A 954 -16.53 -60.17 -5.45
C VAL A 954 -15.29 -59.52 -4.84
N THR A 955 -14.25 -60.32 -4.59
CA THR A 955 -12.95 -59.84 -4.12
C THR A 955 -12.00 -59.64 -5.29
N TYR A 956 -11.45 -58.43 -5.39
CA TYR A 956 -10.43 -58.05 -6.36
C TYR A 956 -9.05 -58.04 -5.67
N PRO A 957 -7.99 -58.56 -6.33
CA PRO A 957 -6.64 -58.56 -5.75
C PRO A 957 -6.15 -57.12 -5.51
N PRO A 958 -5.18 -56.92 -4.59
CA PRO A 958 -4.61 -55.60 -4.32
C PRO A 958 -4.14 -54.89 -5.58
N ALA A 959 -4.51 -53.60 -5.73
CA ALA A 959 -4.12 -52.78 -6.88
C ALA A 959 -2.61 -52.50 -6.97
N GLY A 960 -1.84 -52.82 -5.92
CA GLY A 960 -0.40 -52.65 -5.88
C GLY A 960 0.22 -53.10 -4.54
N PRO A 961 1.55 -53.07 -4.41
CA PRO A 961 2.25 -53.46 -3.18
C PRO A 961 1.81 -52.61 -1.97
N GLY A 962 1.46 -53.28 -0.87
CA GLY A 962 1.05 -52.61 0.37
C GLY A 962 -0.38 -52.06 0.39
N LEU A 963 -1.19 -52.37 -0.62
CA LEU A 963 -2.63 -52.11 -0.64
C LEU A 963 -3.42 -53.36 -0.20
N ALA A 964 -4.66 -53.17 0.27
CA ALA A 964 -5.59 -54.25 0.57
C ALA A 964 -6.26 -54.80 -0.72
N GLU A 965 -6.82 -55.99 -0.60
CA GLU A 965 -7.82 -56.50 -1.56
C GLU A 965 -9.13 -55.72 -1.43
N CYS A 966 -9.82 -55.47 -2.55
CA CYS A 966 -11.09 -54.76 -2.56
C CYS A 966 -12.26 -55.75 -2.65
N VAL A 967 -13.11 -55.81 -1.62
CA VAL A 967 -14.40 -56.50 -1.71
C VAL A 967 -15.44 -55.51 -2.21
N LEU A 968 -15.96 -55.74 -3.42
CA LEU A 968 -16.95 -54.89 -4.09
C LEU A 968 -18.19 -55.72 -4.44
N GLN A 969 -19.23 -55.10 -5.00
CA GLN A 969 -20.37 -55.85 -5.54
C GLN A 969 -19.95 -56.60 -6.82
N ALA A 970 -20.64 -57.70 -7.13
CA ALA A 970 -20.51 -58.39 -8.41
C ALA A 970 -21.02 -57.53 -9.57
N SER A 971 -20.53 -57.78 -10.79
CA SER A 971 -21.07 -57.16 -12.01
C SER A 971 -22.39 -57.80 -12.47
N ASP A 972 -22.61 -59.06 -12.10
CA ASP A 972 -23.84 -59.82 -12.32
C ASP A 972 -24.24 -60.53 -11.00
N PRO A 973 -25.44 -60.29 -10.44
CA PRO A 973 -26.44 -59.31 -10.89
C PRO A 973 -25.88 -57.87 -10.83
N PRO A 974 -26.46 -56.92 -11.59
CA PRO A 974 -25.99 -55.53 -11.62
C PRO A 974 -25.91 -54.91 -10.21
N PRO A 975 -24.84 -54.15 -9.89
CA PRO A 975 -24.67 -53.52 -8.59
C PRO A 975 -25.86 -52.66 -8.17
N ARG A 976 -26.25 -52.78 -6.91
CA ARG A 976 -27.31 -51.96 -6.30
C ARG A 976 -26.77 -50.58 -5.98
N ARG A 977 -27.59 -49.56 -6.20
CA ARG A 977 -27.18 -48.14 -6.10
C ARG A 977 -27.74 -47.48 -4.84
N LEU A 978 -26.98 -46.59 -4.22
CA LEU A 978 -27.41 -45.77 -3.09
C LEU A 978 -28.36 -44.68 -3.58
N LYS A 979 -29.65 -44.89 -3.39
CA LYS A 979 -30.73 -44.13 -4.04
C LYS A 979 -30.60 -42.62 -3.87
N ASN A 980 -30.38 -42.18 -2.64
CA ASN A 980 -30.37 -40.76 -2.27
C ASN A 980 -28.99 -40.08 -2.43
N MET A 981 -27.96 -40.82 -2.87
CA MET A 981 -26.60 -40.30 -3.08
C MET A 981 -26.31 -39.92 -4.54
N VAL A 982 -27.14 -40.35 -5.49
CA VAL A 982 -26.92 -40.12 -6.93
C VAL A 982 -26.84 -38.62 -7.24
N GLY A 983 -25.82 -38.20 -7.99
CA GLY A 983 -25.60 -36.82 -8.41
C GLY A 983 -25.12 -35.87 -7.31
N LYS A 984 -24.86 -36.35 -6.08
CA LYS A 984 -24.34 -35.56 -4.96
C LYS A 984 -22.81 -35.45 -5.00
N PRO A 985 -22.23 -34.24 -4.95
CA PRO A 985 -20.79 -34.07 -4.82
C PRO A 985 -20.27 -34.67 -3.51
N MET A 986 -19.27 -35.54 -3.61
CA MET A 986 -18.64 -36.21 -2.48
C MET A 986 -17.12 -36.22 -2.65
N LEU A 987 -16.39 -35.84 -1.62
CA LEU A 987 -14.93 -35.93 -1.58
C LEU A 987 -14.49 -36.97 -0.57
N VAL A 988 -13.62 -37.90 -0.96
CA VAL A 988 -12.86 -38.74 -0.03
C VAL A 988 -11.44 -38.18 0.04
N VAL A 989 -10.94 -37.89 1.25
CA VAL A 989 -9.59 -37.34 1.46
C VAL A 989 -8.73 -38.38 2.18
N THR A 990 -7.53 -38.66 1.67
CA THR A 990 -6.62 -39.69 2.22
C THR A 990 -5.19 -39.16 2.32
N GLY A 991 -4.59 -39.27 3.50
CA GLY A 991 -3.17 -38.96 3.75
C GLY A 991 -2.28 -40.16 3.46
N GLU A 992 -1.15 -39.92 2.76
CA GLU A 992 -0.34 -41.02 2.23
C GLU A 992 0.25 -41.94 3.30
N ALA A 993 0.52 -41.44 4.51
CA ALA A 993 1.08 -42.23 5.61
C ALA A 993 0.01 -42.85 6.54
N SER A 994 -1.27 -42.54 6.32
CA SER A 994 -2.37 -43.13 7.09
C SER A 994 -2.58 -44.60 6.78
N TYR A 995 -3.14 -45.36 7.73
CA TYR A 995 -3.57 -46.74 7.48
C TYR A 995 -4.74 -46.81 6.49
N HIS A 996 -5.48 -45.71 6.30
CA HIS A 996 -6.52 -45.58 5.28
C HIS A 996 -5.96 -45.60 3.84
N ALA A 997 -4.70 -45.18 3.63
CA ALA A 997 -4.05 -45.28 2.31
C ALA A 997 -3.98 -46.73 1.77
N VAL A 998 -4.06 -47.72 2.67
CA VAL A 998 -4.11 -49.14 2.31
C VAL A 998 -5.41 -49.52 1.58
N TYR A 999 -6.54 -48.82 1.81
CA TYR A 999 -7.86 -49.27 1.34
C TYR A 999 -8.87 -48.21 0.88
N ASP A 1000 -8.65 -46.91 1.07
CA ASP A 1000 -9.65 -45.88 0.72
C ASP A 1000 -9.99 -45.87 -0.78
N HIS A 1001 -9.08 -46.35 -1.64
CA HIS A 1001 -9.34 -46.57 -3.06
C HIS A 1001 -10.48 -47.60 -3.29
N CYS A 1002 -10.56 -48.66 -2.48
CA CYS A 1002 -11.68 -49.61 -2.49
C CYS A 1002 -13.00 -48.96 -2.03
N THR A 1003 -12.92 -48.07 -1.02
CA THR A 1003 -14.08 -47.29 -0.53
C THR A 1003 -14.65 -46.40 -1.64
N VAL A 1004 -13.79 -45.69 -2.36
CA VAL A 1004 -14.18 -44.83 -3.49
C VAL A 1004 -14.75 -45.66 -4.63
N GLU A 1005 -14.13 -46.78 -4.99
CA GLU A 1005 -14.60 -47.61 -6.10
C GLU A 1005 -15.96 -48.25 -5.80
N PHE A 1006 -16.18 -48.68 -4.55
CA PHE A 1006 -17.50 -49.10 -4.08
C PHE A 1006 -18.53 -47.97 -4.19
N LEU A 1007 -18.20 -46.74 -3.80
CA LEU A 1007 -19.12 -45.59 -3.90
C LEU A 1007 -19.49 -45.30 -5.37
N ARG A 1008 -18.52 -45.35 -6.30
CA ARG A 1008 -18.79 -45.24 -7.75
C ARG A 1008 -19.72 -46.34 -8.23
N GLN A 1009 -19.41 -47.58 -7.89
CA GLN A 1009 -20.20 -48.76 -8.25
C GLN A 1009 -21.62 -48.69 -7.69
N ALA A 1010 -21.78 -48.18 -6.47
CA ALA A 1010 -23.06 -47.90 -5.83
C ALA A 1010 -23.73 -46.61 -6.34
N GLY A 1011 -23.26 -46.02 -7.45
CA GLY A 1011 -23.96 -44.95 -8.16
C GLY A 1011 -23.69 -43.53 -7.67
N CYS A 1012 -22.72 -43.31 -6.78
CA CYS A 1012 -22.20 -41.99 -6.42
C CYS A 1012 -21.26 -41.48 -7.52
N ASP A 1013 -21.83 -41.10 -8.66
CA ASP A 1013 -21.14 -40.67 -9.89
C ASP A 1013 -20.20 -39.46 -9.70
N LYS A 1014 -20.46 -38.62 -8.69
CA LYS A 1014 -19.65 -37.43 -8.36
C LYS A 1014 -18.77 -37.60 -7.12
N VAL A 1015 -18.28 -38.82 -6.87
CA VAL A 1015 -17.25 -39.07 -5.85
C VAL A 1015 -15.85 -38.81 -6.41
N GLU A 1016 -15.16 -37.83 -5.83
CA GLU A 1016 -13.76 -37.51 -6.10
C GLU A 1016 -12.85 -38.08 -4.98
N HIS A 1017 -11.65 -38.54 -5.35
CA HIS A 1017 -10.65 -39.03 -4.40
C HIS A 1017 -9.46 -38.09 -4.37
N LEU A 1018 -9.26 -37.42 -3.24
CA LEU A 1018 -8.12 -36.56 -2.96
C LEU A 1018 -7.09 -37.33 -2.13
N GLU A 1019 -6.19 -38.01 -2.83
CA GLU A 1019 -4.94 -38.50 -2.25
C GLU A 1019 -3.96 -37.32 -2.13
N LEU A 1020 -3.61 -36.93 -0.90
CA LEU A 1020 -2.83 -35.70 -0.65
C LEU A 1020 -1.48 -35.68 -1.41
N ALA A 1021 -0.82 -36.83 -1.51
CA ALA A 1021 0.43 -36.97 -2.25
C ALA A 1021 0.31 -36.64 -3.74
N LYS A 1022 -0.84 -36.91 -4.37
CA LYS A 1022 -1.08 -36.60 -5.79
C LYS A 1022 -1.23 -35.11 -6.07
N VAL A 1023 -1.48 -34.30 -5.03
CA VAL A 1023 -1.51 -32.83 -5.09
C VAL A 1023 -0.28 -32.18 -4.43
N GLY A 1024 0.78 -32.96 -4.17
CA GLY A 1024 2.05 -32.48 -3.62
C GLY A 1024 2.07 -32.26 -2.10
N ILE A 1025 1.05 -32.72 -1.37
CA ILE A 1025 0.95 -32.61 0.09
C ILE A 1025 1.39 -33.95 0.71
N HIS A 1026 2.53 -33.94 1.40
CA HIS A 1026 3.25 -35.17 1.81
C HIS A 1026 3.46 -35.30 3.31
N GLY A 1027 3.59 -36.55 3.76
CA GLY A 1027 3.95 -36.96 5.11
C GLY A 1027 2.80 -37.03 6.12
N ASN A 1028 1.55 -36.90 5.63
CA ASN A 1028 0.35 -36.79 6.46
C ASN A 1028 -0.22 -38.15 6.89
N GLY A 1029 -0.61 -38.23 8.16
CA GLY A 1029 -1.21 -39.42 8.79
C GLY A 1029 -2.71 -39.26 9.03
N HIS A 1030 -3.28 -40.15 9.86
CA HIS A 1030 -4.73 -40.20 10.11
C HIS A 1030 -5.31 -38.93 10.73
N MET A 1031 -4.48 -38.15 11.44
CA MET A 1031 -4.87 -36.92 12.12
C MET A 1031 -4.48 -35.66 11.34
N MET A 1032 -4.54 -35.71 10.01
CA MET A 1032 -4.05 -34.67 9.08
C MET A 1032 -4.54 -33.23 9.37
N PHE A 1033 -5.70 -33.06 9.99
CA PHE A 1033 -6.25 -31.76 10.39
C PHE A 1033 -5.63 -31.19 11.68
N LEU A 1034 -4.94 -32.01 12.47
CA LEU A 1034 -4.15 -31.66 13.65
C LEU A 1034 -2.65 -31.53 13.36
N GLU A 1035 -2.21 -31.81 12.13
CA GLU A 1035 -0.80 -31.85 11.74
C GLU A 1035 -0.23 -30.45 11.40
N LYS A 1036 1.10 -30.36 11.21
CA LYS A 1036 1.82 -29.09 10.95
C LYS A 1036 1.25 -28.32 9.76
N ASN A 1037 1.10 -29.01 8.62
CA ASN A 1037 0.57 -28.50 7.37
C ASN A 1037 -0.96 -28.62 7.24
N SER A 1038 -1.70 -28.75 8.35
CA SER A 1038 -3.17 -28.93 8.33
C SER A 1038 -3.92 -27.84 7.55
N GLY A 1039 -3.39 -26.61 7.52
CA GLY A 1039 -3.96 -25.49 6.77
C GLY A 1039 -3.79 -25.60 5.24
N GLU A 1040 -2.76 -26.28 4.75
CA GLU A 1040 -2.60 -26.58 3.31
C GLU A 1040 -3.71 -27.53 2.85
N ILE A 1041 -3.94 -28.59 3.65
CA ILE A 1041 -5.01 -29.57 3.42
C ILE A 1041 -6.38 -28.89 3.50
N GLN A 1042 -6.62 -28.08 4.53
CA GLN A 1042 -7.84 -27.29 4.68
C GLN A 1042 -8.12 -26.45 3.44
N GLY A 1043 -7.09 -25.76 2.92
CA GLY A 1043 -7.20 -24.94 1.72
C GLY A 1043 -7.50 -25.73 0.44
N VAL A 1044 -7.00 -26.97 0.30
CA VAL A 1044 -7.40 -27.84 -0.83
C VAL A 1044 -8.85 -28.29 -0.67
N VAL A 1045 -9.25 -28.72 0.52
CA VAL A 1045 -10.62 -29.15 0.83
C VAL A 1045 -11.61 -28.00 0.62
N GLU A 1046 -11.31 -26.78 1.05
CA GLU A 1046 -12.17 -25.62 0.85
C GLU A 1046 -12.31 -25.24 -0.62
N ARG A 1047 -11.21 -25.27 -1.40
CA ARG A 1047 -11.28 -25.05 -2.86
C ARG A 1047 -12.17 -26.08 -3.55
N TRP A 1048 -12.11 -27.35 -3.13
CA TRP A 1048 -13.04 -28.36 -3.62
C TRP A 1048 -14.49 -28.05 -3.19
N ILE A 1049 -14.73 -27.69 -1.93
CA ILE A 1049 -16.06 -27.30 -1.44
C ILE A 1049 -16.62 -26.14 -2.30
N ARG A 1050 -15.86 -25.07 -2.52
CA ARG A 1050 -16.26 -23.92 -3.35
C ARG A 1050 -16.70 -24.36 -4.76
N LYS A 1051 -15.88 -25.19 -5.41
CA LYS A 1051 -16.19 -25.77 -6.74
C LYS A 1051 -17.47 -26.61 -6.68
N ALA A 1052 -17.55 -27.55 -5.75
CA ALA A 1052 -18.66 -28.49 -5.60
C ALA A 1052 -20.02 -27.82 -5.28
N VAL A 1053 -20.00 -26.70 -4.56
CA VAL A 1053 -21.22 -25.97 -4.18
C VAL A 1053 -21.60 -24.84 -5.15
N SER A 1054 -20.70 -24.44 -6.06
CA SER A 1054 -20.96 -23.42 -7.08
C SER A 1054 -22.07 -23.84 -8.05
N ASP A 1055 -23.01 -22.94 -8.33
CA ASP A 1055 -24.21 -23.20 -9.13
C ASP A 1055 -23.91 -23.14 -10.66
N GLY A 1056 -22.93 -23.91 -11.14
CA GLY A 1056 -22.64 -24.13 -12.58
C GLY A 1056 -22.07 -22.94 -13.39
N LEU A 1057 -22.22 -21.70 -12.89
CA LEU A 1057 -21.63 -20.49 -13.45
C LEU A 1057 -20.15 -20.39 -13.06
N LEU A 1058 -19.28 -21.11 -13.79
CA LEU A 1058 -17.83 -20.83 -13.96
C LEU A 1058 -17.21 -21.82 -14.99
N CYS A 1059 -17.72 -21.79 -16.22
CA CYS A 1059 -17.10 -22.42 -17.40
C CYS A 1059 -17.54 -21.68 -18.68
N SER A 1060 -16.97 -20.49 -18.90
CA SER A 1060 -16.93 -19.77 -20.17
C SER A 1060 -15.76 -18.78 -20.11
#